data_AF-A0A161LW89-F1
#
_entry.id   AF-A0A161LW89-F1
#
_cell.length_a   1.000
_cell.length_b   1.000
_cell.length_c   1.000
_cell.angle_alpha   90.00
_cell.angle_beta   90.00
_cell.angle_gamma   90.00
#
_symmetry.space_group_name_H-M   'P 1'
#
loop_
_entity.id
_entity.type
_entity.pdbx_description
1 polymer ?
#
loop_
_entity_poly.entity_id
_entity_poly.type
_entity_poly.pdbx_seq_one_letter_code
_entity_poly.pdbx_strand_id
1 'polypeptide(L)'
;MTRAILQRVRTGHGGEPAAAGAGRSAVDVSVIVPLHDCRPYLDRCLTSLLVQRVDKEIIVVDDGSTDGGGELADLYAACHPGIVRVVHQEGSGGAGRPRNTGLSVARGRYVFFCDADDYLGPEALERMLAMAERNGSDIVLGKIVGHGRRAPVSMFQENAERVPLEDSAVYNSLSCFKLFRREMIERHGVRFDEKLTVGEDIVFTAHAYCHAEVISVVADYDCYHLVDRPDGTSIMQRKGSRDPISWMRMIRRPIELVAAHVQPGPLRDHLLRRHLRLDALAHLGRSFLEAGEIERKEIAAEVADLCERWLTDGVRERLPPVDRHRIAALEDIDRLVRLAHIESAAVRRELTGLRWDAGATALTVSGRVALDALGTAGRPELAVDGVTLVLRPRPDGEPPRADVVVPTAGDGGEITGTIDLTGLSSGVWDVHVAVECEGIVRTARLGADRDGTIARPEPRVVGGTIVLPYFTRPHGNLSIDVGGHVLTVPGTARLTRSHWAAGHRLALTGEVTVGRHRPVPAGPRAVRRLVWRDRHSGRELYTPVTAGPDGGFTARTAAGRTAAGTWDAYLELDLGGPPVRFRVEAAAELIAPARTWWRGTVRRTAKPYGTAGKGRLSMVVRAVPLRTLVRRMLR
;
A
#
# COMPACT_ATOMS: atom_id res chain seq x y z
N MET A 1 -46.18 4.05 -14.35
CA MET A 1 -47.32 3.47 -13.61
C MET A 1 -46.82 2.18 -12.94
N THR A 2 -46.27 2.26 -11.74
CA THR A 2 -46.92 2.08 -10.41
C THR A 2 -46.70 0.66 -9.86
N ARG A 3 -45.61 0.52 -9.09
CA ARG A 3 -45.49 -0.05 -7.73
C ARG A 3 -46.21 -1.37 -7.37
N ALA A 4 -45.39 -2.22 -6.74
CA ALA A 4 -45.61 -2.97 -5.50
C ALA A 4 -46.17 -4.40 -5.59
N ILE A 5 -45.34 -5.37 -5.19
CA ILE A 5 -45.78 -6.49 -4.35
C ILE A 5 -44.76 -6.68 -3.22
N LEU A 6 -45.18 -6.31 -2.01
CA LEU A 6 -44.56 -6.60 -0.73
C LEU A 6 -45.52 -7.51 0.04
N GLN A 7 -44.91 -8.44 0.81
CA GLN A 7 -45.41 -9.11 2.00
C GLN A 7 -46.46 -10.24 1.87
N ARG A 8 -46.06 -11.42 2.36
CA ARG A 8 -46.68 -12.02 3.56
C ARG A 8 -45.70 -12.93 4.31
N VAL A 9 -45.41 -12.53 5.55
CA VAL A 9 -44.87 -13.35 6.64
C VAL A 9 -46.04 -13.73 7.55
N ARG A 10 -46.12 -15.01 7.95
CA ARG A 10 -46.82 -15.64 9.11
C ARG A 10 -46.94 -17.14 8.76
N THR A 11 -46.67 -18.14 9.59
CA THR A 11 -46.48 -18.33 11.04
C THR A 11 -45.84 -19.72 11.21
N GLY A 12 -44.98 -19.91 12.21
CA GLY A 12 -44.40 -21.22 12.53
C GLY A 12 -45.38 -22.16 13.26
N HIS A 13 -45.19 -23.47 13.05
CA HIS A 13 -45.47 -24.54 14.01
C HIS A 13 -44.49 -25.69 13.78
N GLY A 14 -44.05 -26.29 14.89
CA GLY A 14 -42.89 -27.16 14.99
C GLY A 14 -42.93 -28.46 14.17
N GLY A 15 -41.76 -28.81 13.66
CA GLY A 15 -41.38 -30.14 13.21
C GLY A 15 -39.88 -30.28 13.50
N GLU A 16 -39.49 -31.38 14.14
CA GLU A 16 -38.11 -31.74 14.45
C GLU A 16 -37.18 -31.61 13.23
N PRO A 17 -35.89 -31.30 13.43
CA PRO A 17 -34.95 -31.24 12.31
C PRO A 17 -34.75 -32.67 11.78
N ALA A 18 -35.36 -32.95 10.64
CA ALA A 18 -35.00 -34.09 9.81
C ALA A 18 -33.49 -34.02 9.53
N ALA A 19 -32.79 -35.07 9.93
CA ALA A 19 -31.35 -35.23 9.81
C ALA A 19 -30.87 -34.87 8.39
N ALA A 20 -30.00 -33.87 8.32
CA ALA A 20 -29.22 -33.56 7.13
C ALA A 20 -28.23 -34.70 6.87
N GLY A 21 -28.62 -35.64 6.03
CA GLY A 21 -27.79 -36.72 5.50
C GLY A 21 -27.64 -36.63 3.99
N ALA A 22 -27.30 -35.46 3.46
CA ALA A 22 -26.79 -35.36 2.09
C ALA A 22 -25.29 -35.65 2.13
N GLY A 23 -24.87 -36.76 1.52
CA GLY A 23 -23.51 -37.31 1.62
C GLY A 23 -22.42 -36.28 1.38
N ARG A 24 -21.73 -35.86 2.44
CA ARG A 24 -20.44 -35.19 2.33
C ARG A 24 -19.48 -36.17 1.64
N SER A 25 -18.84 -35.75 0.55
CA SER A 25 -17.65 -36.47 0.08
C SER A 25 -16.71 -36.63 1.27
N ALA A 26 -16.17 -37.83 1.48
CA ALA A 26 -15.26 -38.11 2.59
C ALA A 26 -13.91 -37.38 2.46
N VAL A 27 -13.65 -36.72 1.32
CA VAL A 27 -12.43 -35.97 1.04
C VAL A 27 -12.80 -34.50 0.79
N ASP A 28 -12.16 -33.59 1.52
CA ASP A 28 -12.35 -32.15 1.34
C ASP A 28 -11.52 -31.61 0.18
N VAL A 29 -10.25 -31.98 0.11
CA VAL A 29 -9.30 -31.44 -0.88
C VAL A 29 -8.53 -32.56 -1.58
N SER A 30 -8.55 -32.58 -2.90
CA SER A 30 -7.59 -33.35 -3.71
C SER A 30 -6.42 -32.44 -4.09
N VAL A 31 -5.22 -32.76 -3.61
CA VAL A 31 -4.00 -32.09 -4.05
C VAL A 31 -3.40 -32.85 -5.22
N ILE A 32 -3.26 -32.20 -6.38
CA ILE A 32 -2.71 -32.80 -7.59
C ILE A 32 -1.28 -32.30 -7.77
N VAL A 33 -0.34 -33.24 -7.87
CA VAL A 33 1.10 -32.99 -7.99
C VAL A 33 1.62 -33.55 -9.31
N PRO A 34 1.82 -32.72 -10.35
CA PRO A 34 2.50 -33.15 -11.56
C PRO A 34 3.99 -33.36 -11.26
N LEU A 35 4.51 -34.54 -11.60
CA LEU A 35 5.89 -34.95 -11.32
C LEU A 35 6.59 -35.29 -12.65
N HIS A 36 7.71 -34.62 -12.93
CA HIS A 36 8.65 -34.98 -13.98
C HIS A 36 10.05 -34.51 -13.58
N ASP A 37 10.96 -35.45 -13.31
CA ASP A 37 12.35 -35.20 -12.92
C ASP A 37 12.50 -34.13 -11.80
N CYS A 38 11.81 -34.36 -10.68
CA CYS A 38 11.80 -33.47 -9.50
C CYS A 38 12.20 -34.17 -8.19
N ARG A 39 12.88 -35.32 -8.25
CA ARG A 39 13.28 -36.11 -7.08
C ARG A 39 13.94 -35.29 -5.96
N PRO A 40 14.86 -34.34 -6.21
CA PRO A 40 15.51 -33.57 -5.14
C PRO A 40 14.54 -32.71 -4.30
N TYR A 41 13.36 -32.40 -4.83
CA TYR A 41 12.39 -31.49 -4.22
C TYR A 41 11.13 -32.21 -3.71
N LEU A 42 10.83 -33.37 -4.29
CA LEU A 42 9.58 -34.11 -4.07
C LEU A 42 9.35 -34.46 -2.59
N ASP A 43 10.39 -34.82 -1.85
CA ASP A 43 10.28 -35.15 -0.41
C ASP A 43 9.70 -33.99 0.42
N ARG A 44 10.22 -32.78 0.20
CA ARG A 44 9.71 -31.57 0.85
C ARG A 44 8.29 -31.24 0.39
N CYS A 45 8.00 -31.40 -0.90
CA CYS A 45 6.66 -31.20 -1.44
C CYS A 45 5.66 -32.11 -0.71
N LEU A 46 5.86 -33.43 -0.76
CA LEU A 46 4.94 -34.42 -0.17
C LEU A 46 4.82 -34.30 1.34
N THR A 47 5.92 -34.08 2.07
CA THR A 47 5.86 -33.86 3.53
C THR A 47 5.06 -32.62 3.90
N SER A 48 5.19 -31.51 3.15
CA SER A 48 4.38 -30.30 3.36
C SER A 48 2.88 -30.53 3.12
N LEU A 49 2.55 -31.43 2.20
CA LEU A 49 1.17 -31.81 1.90
C LEU A 49 0.61 -32.74 2.98
N LEU A 50 1.40 -33.70 3.47
CA LEU A 50 0.97 -34.67 4.49
C LEU A 50 0.55 -33.99 5.81
N VAL A 51 1.26 -32.93 6.22
CA VAL A 51 1.00 -32.22 7.49
C VAL A 51 -0.24 -31.34 7.47
N GLN A 52 -0.88 -31.13 6.31
CA GLN A 52 -2.09 -30.31 6.20
C GLN A 52 -3.25 -30.92 7.00
N ARG A 53 -3.95 -30.10 7.80
CA ARG A 53 -4.99 -30.54 8.73
C ARG A 53 -6.40 -30.46 8.15
N VAL A 54 -6.59 -31.10 7.01
CA VAL A 54 -7.91 -31.26 6.35
C VAL A 54 -8.03 -32.70 5.85
N ASP A 55 -9.26 -33.19 5.65
CA ASP A 55 -9.48 -34.48 5.00
C ASP A 55 -9.06 -34.38 3.53
N LYS A 56 -7.98 -35.06 3.16
CA LYS A 56 -7.28 -34.85 1.89
C LYS A 56 -6.88 -36.15 1.22
N GLU A 57 -6.74 -36.07 -0.10
CA GLU A 57 -5.96 -37.02 -0.88
C GLU A 57 -4.87 -36.28 -1.66
N ILE A 58 -3.74 -36.94 -1.87
CA ILE A 58 -2.59 -36.44 -2.64
C ILE A 58 -2.44 -37.35 -3.85
N ILE A 59 -2.59 -36.78 -5.04
CA ILE A 59 -2.54 -37.49 -6.31
C ILE A 59 -1.27 -37.04 -7.01
N VAL A 60 -0.24 -37.87 -6.96
CA VAL A 60 1.01 -37.66 -7.69
C VAL A 60 0.84 -38.27 -9.08
N VAL A 61 1.03 -37.48 -10.12
CA VAL A 61 1.01 -37.97 -11.50
C VAL A 61 2.42 -37.89 -12.06
N ASP A 62 3.07 -39.04 -12.12
CA ASP A 62 4.41 -39.18 -12.69
C ASP A 62 4.33 -39.23 -14.22
N ASP A 63 4.83 -38.17 -14.84
CA ASP A 63 4.84 -37.93 -16.28
C ASP A 63 6.13 -38.45 -16.91
N GLY A 64 6.44 -39.72 -16.64
CA GLY A 64 7.61 -40.42 -17.18
C GLY A 64 8.94 -39.92 -16.63
N SER A 65 9.07 -39.75 -15.31
CA SER A 65 10.35 -39.37 -14.68
C SER A 65 11.43 -40.45 -14.88
N THR A 66 12.68 -40.02 -14.95
CA THR A 66 13.87 -40.87 -15.10
C THR A 66 14.90 -40.66 -13.99
N ASP A 67 14.70 -39.64 -13.15
CA ASP A 67 15.60 -39.29 -12.04
C ASP A 67 15.38 -40.09 -10.75
N GLY A 68 14.47 -41.07 -10.79
CA GLY A 68 14.08 -41.86 -9.63
C GLY A 68 12.93 -41.25 -8.80
N GLY A 69 12.27 -40.19 -9.28
CA GLY A 69 11.18 -39.51 -8.59
C GLY A 69 9.90 -40.34 -8.51
N GLY A 70 9.60 -41.13 -9.54
CA GLY A 70 8.44 -42.03 -9.58
C GLY A 70 8.50 -43.09 -8.46
N GLU A 71 9.66 -43.72 -8.28
CA GLU A 71 9.86 -44.72 -7.21
C GLU A 71 9.78 -44.10 -5.82
N LEU A 72 10.21 -42.83 -5.66
CA LEU A 72 10.02 -42.11 -4.41
C LEU A 72 8.53 -41.86 -4.14
N ALA A 73 7.76 -41.46 -5.16
CA ALA A 73 6.31 -41.30 -5.02
C ALA A 73 5.61 -42.61 -4.63
N ASP A 74 6.01 -43.74 -5.21
CA ASP A 74 5.49 -45.06 -4.86
C ASP A 74 5.76 -45.44 -3.41
N LEU A 75 6.96 -45.13 -2.89
CA LEU A 75 7.29 -45.33 -1.49
C LEU A 75 6.36 -44.52 -0.57
N TYR A 76 6.05 -43.27 -0.93
CA TYR A 76 5.09 -42.44 -0.20
C TYR A 76 3.67 -43.03 -0.24
N ALA A 77 3.22 -43.55 -1.38
CA ALA A 77 1.93 -44.23 -1.49
C ALA A 77 1.85 -45.50 -0.63
N ALA A 78 2.93 -46.28 -0.55
CA ALA A 78 3.01 -47.46 0.30
C ALA A 78 3.00 -47.11 1.80
N CYS A 79 3.67 -46.02 2.19
CA CYS A 79 3.73 -45.55 3.58
C CYS A 79 2.43 -44.85 4.05
N HIS A 80 1.68 -44.26 3.13
CA HIS A 80 0.47 -43.49 3.42
C HIS A 80 -0.75 -43.98 2.62
N PRO A 81 -1.14 -45.27 2.77
CA PRO A 81 -2.22 -45.85 1.99
C PRO A 81 -3.53 -45.13 2.27
N GLY A 82 -4.28 -44.82 1.20
CA GLY A 82 -5.55 -44.09 1.28
C GLY A 82 -5.41 -42.56 1.36
N ILE A 83 -4.20 -42.03 1.58
CA ILE A 83 -3.92 -40.59 1.50
C ILE A 83 -3.16 -40.26 0.23
N VAL A 84 -2.11 -41.01 -0.09
CA VAL A 84 -1.27 -40.78 -1.28
C VAL A 84 -1.61 -41.81 -2.36
N ARG A 85 -1.78 -41.34 -3.60
CA ARG A 85 -2.00 -42.15 -4.80
C ARG A 85 -1.05 -41.70 -5.90
N VAL A 86 -0.42 -42.67 -6.57
CA VAL A 86 0.44 -42.41 -7.74
C VAL A 86 -0.27 -42.88 -9.00
N VAL A 87 -0.12 -42.11 -10.07
CA VAL A 87 -0.53 -42.48 -11.43
C VAL A 87 0.68 -42.26 -12.35
N HIS A 88 1.16 -43.32 -12.99
CA HIS A 88 2.22 -43.19 -14.00
C HIS A 88 1.61 -43.05 -15.39
N GLN A 89 2.22 -42.20 -16.20
CA GLN A 89 1.90 -42.04 -17.62
C GLN A 89 3.18 -41.84 -18.45
N GLU A 90 3.05 -42.01 -19.76
CA GLU A 90 4.12 -41.62 -20.68
C GLU A 90 4.32 -40.11 -20.68
N GLY A 91 5.59 -39.68 -20.74
CA GLY A 91 5.98 -38.27 -20.66
C GLY A 91 5.30 -37.40 -21.71
N SER A 92 4.61 -36.36 -21.24
CA SER A 92 3.78 -35.47 -22.06
C SER A 92 4.50 -34.20 -22.52
N GLY A 93 5.61 -33.84 -21.86
CA GLY A 93 6.42 -32.66 -22.18
C GLY A 93 5.94 -31.36 -21.53
N GLY A 94 4.90 -31.39 -20.70
CA GLY A 94 4.38 -30.23 -19.96
C GLY A 94 3.51 -30.63 -18.76
N ALA A 95 3.13 -29.66 -17.92
CA ALA A 95 2.35 -29.95 -16.71
C ALA A 95 0.83 -30.12 -16.95
N GLY A 96 0.33 -29.76 -18.14
CA GLY A 96 -1.10 -29.75 -18.43
C GLY A 96 -1.73 -31.14 -18.39
N ARG A 97 -1.18 -32.10 -19.12
CA ARG A 97 -1.69 -33.49 -19.16
C ARG A 97 -1.66 -34.17 -17.79
N PRO A 98 -0.54 -34.20 -17.03
CA PRO A 98 -0.55 -34.81 -15.70
C PRO A 98 -1.54 -34.14 -14.74
N ARG A 99 -1.75 -32.81 -14.82
CA ARG A 99 -2.79 -32.13 -14.03
C ARG A 99 -4.20 -32.55 -14.43
N ASN A 100 -4.50 -32.70 -15.73
CA ASN A 100 -5.79 -33.22 -16.20
C ASN A 100 -6.01 -34.69 -15.78
N THR A 101 -4.97 -35.53 -15.87
CA THR A 101 -5.00 -36.92 -15.39
C THR A 101 -5.35 -36.97 -13.91
N GLY A 102 -4.67 -36.16 -13.09
CA GLY A 102 -4.95 -36.06 -11.65
C GLY A 102 -6.37 -35.56 -11.37
N LEU A 103 -6.83 -34.55 -12.11
CA LEU A 103 -8.18 -34.01 -12.00
C LEU A 103 -9.26 -35.05 -12.33
N SER A 104 -9.01 -35.93 -13.31
CA SER A 104 -9.97 -36.97 -13.72
C SER A 104 -10.24 -38.04 -12.65
N VAL A 105 -9.30 -38.20 -11.71
CA VAL A 105 -9.40 -39.19 -10.63
C VAL A 105 -9.61 -38.57 -9.25
N ALA A 106 -9.69 -37.23 -9.17
CA ALA A 106 -9.91 -36.47 -7.96
C ALA A 106 -11.33 -36.64 -7.39
N ARG A 107 -11.44 -36.78 -6.07
CA ARG A 107 -12.69 -37.04 -5.32
C ARG A 107 -13.05 -35.91 -4.36
N GLY A 108 -12.08 -35.08 -4.01
CA GLY A 108 -12.20 -33.96 -3.07
C GLY A 108 -13.25 -32.95 -3.49
N ARG A 109 -13.93 -32.31 -2.52
CA ARG A 109 -14.89 -31.22 -2.82
C ARG A 109 -14.20 -30.05 -3.53
N TYR A 110 -12.95 -29.82 -3.17
CA TYR A 110 -12.05 -28.85 -3.79
C TYR A 110 -10.82 -29.55 -4.38
N VAL A 111 -10.20 -28.91 -5.36
CA VAL A 111 -8.90 -29.31 -5.92
C VAL A 111 -7.86 -28.21 -5.70
N PHE A 112 -6.63 -28.61 -5.45
CA PHE A 112 -5.47 -27.73 -5.36
C PHE A 112 -4.33 -28.30 -6.21
N PHE A 113 -3.65 -27.46 -6.98
CA PHE A 113 -2.50 -27.88 -7.79
C PHE A 113 -1.21 -27.42 -7.11
N CYS A 114 -0.28 -28.35 -6.87
CA CYS A 114 1.02 -28.06 -6.26
C CYS A 114 2.12 -28.67 -7.12
N ASP A 115 3.03 -27.86 -7.63
CA ASP A 115 4.15 -28.38 -8.42
C ASP A 115 5.15 -29.14 -7.52
N ALA A 116 5.79 -30.18 -8.05
CA ALA A 116 6.65 -31.10 -7.29
C ALA A 116 7.93 -30.44 -6.73
N ASP A 117 8.32 -29.26 -7.24
CA ASP A 117 9.44 -28.45 -6.73
C ASP A 117 9.06 -27.42 -5.66
N ASP A 118 7.76 -27.20 -5.47
CA ASP A 118 7.18 -26.25 -4.53
C ASP A 118 6.67 -26.96 -3.26
N TYR A 119 6.14 -26.19 -2.31
CA TYR A 119 5.56 -26.73 -1.08
C TYR A 119 4.54 -25.77 -0.45
N LEU A 120 3.70 -26.29 0.44
CA LEU A 120 2.70 -25.50 1.15
C LEU A 120 3.15 -25.09 2.55
N GLY A 121 2.63 -23.95 3.02
CA GLY A 121 2.68 -23.60 4.44
C GLY A 121 1.86 -24.61 5.27
N PRO A 122 2.26 -24.96 6.52
CA PRO A 122 1.62 -26.04 7.29
C PRO A 122 0.10 -25.90 7.52
N GLU A 123 -0.42 -24.68 7.55
CA GLU A 123 -1.86 -24.38 7.76
C GLU A 123 -2.57 -23.94 6.47
N ALA A 124 -1.92 -24.03 5.31
CA ALA A 124 -2.40 -23.43 4.06
C ALA A 124 -3.79 -23.95 3.67
N LEU A 125 -3.96 -25.27 3.55
CA LEU A 125 -5.23 -25.86 3.15
C LEU A 125 -6.31 -25.69 4.22
N GLU A 126 -5.95 -25.75 5.51
CA GLU A 126 -6.88 -25.52 6.62
C GLU A 126 -7.49 -24.11 6.53
N ARG A 127 -6.65 -23.08 6.36
CA ARG A 127 -7.08 -21.68 6.26
C ARG A 127 -7.88 -21.42 4.99
N MET A 128 -7.43 -21.95 3.85
CA MET A 128 -8.10 -21.78 2.57
C MET A 128 -9.46 -22.49 2.53
N LEU A 129 -9.54 -23.73 3.04
CA LEU A 129 -10.79 -24.47 3.14
C LEU A 129 -11.77 -23.79 4.10
N ALA A 130 -11.30 -23.34 5.27
CA ALA A 130 -12.13 -22.60 6.21
C ALA A 130 -12.68 -21.31 5.59
N MET A 131 -11.88 -20.61 4.77
CA MET A 131 -12.35 -19.45 4.00
C MET A 131 -13.42 -19.84 2.97
N ALA A 132 -13.20 -20.95 2.26
CA ALA A 132 -14.16 -21.46 1.27
C ALA A 132 -15.50 -21.84 1.89
N GLU A 133 -15.48 -22.56 3.02
CA GLU A 133 -16.69 -23.02 3.71
C GLU A 133 -17.49 -21.86 4.31
N ARG A 134 -16.81 -20.88 4.92
CA ARG A 134 -17.48 -19.69 5.47
C ARG A 134 -18.22 -18.89 4.41
N ASN A 135 -17.66 -18.78 3.21
CA ASN A 135 -18.15 -17.86 2.19
C ASN A 135 -18.90 -18.53 1.03
N GLY A 136 -18.79 -19.84 0.92
CA GLY A 136 -19.25 -20.60 -0.24
C GLY A 136 -18.36 -20.41 -1.47
N SER A 137 -17.06 -20.16 -1.29
CA SER A 137 -16.14 -19.78 -2.38
C SER A 137 -15.96 -20.87 -3.43
N ASP A 138 -15.89 -20.44 -4.69
CA ASP A 138 -15.53 -21.27 -5.83
C ASP A 138 -14.02 -21.24 -6.07
N ILE A 139 -13.37 -20.11 -5.80
CA ILE A 139 -11.92 -19.92 -5.88
C ILE A 139 -11.42 -19.27 -4.61
N VAL A 140 -10.39 -19.85 -3.98
CA VAL A 140 -9.65 -19.22 -2.88
C VAL A 140 -8.19 -19.05 -3.27
N LEU A 141 -7.73 -17.80 -3.24
CA LEU A 141 -6.35 -17.43 -3.42
C LEU A 141 -5.64 -17.48 -2.06
N GLY A 142 -4.60 -18.31 -1.96
CA GLY A 142 -3.68 -18.29 -0.82
C GLY A 142 -2.41 -17.52 -1.20
N LYS A 143 -1.86 -16.73 -0.28
CA LYS A 143 -0.67 -15.93 -0.55
C LYS A 143 0.49 -16.79 -1.04
N ILE A 144 1.04 -16.37 -2.17
CA ILE A 144 2.20 -17.00 -2.79
C ILE A 144 3.44 -16.20 -2.37
N VAL A 145 4.47 -16.89 -1.87
CA VAL A 145 5.79 -16.32 -1.60
C VAL A 145 6.83 -17.00 -2.45
N GLY A 146 7.78 -16.22 -2.96
CA GLY A 146 8.81 -16.69 -3.86
C GLY A 146 10.15 -16.86 -3.16
N HIS A 147 10.81 -17.99 -3.41
CA HIS A 147 12.16 -18.32 -2.96
C HIS A 147 13.08 -18.35 -4.18
N GLY A 148 13.80 -17.26 -4.43
CA GLY A 148 14.58 -17.07 -5.67
C GLY A 148 13.74 -16.69 -6.89
N ARG A 149 12.41 -16.67 -6.78
CA ARG A 149 11.47 -16.27 -7.84
C ARG A 149 10.60 -15.09 -7.41
N ARG A 150 10.15 -14.29 -8.39
CA ARG A 150 9.17 -13.22 -8.14
C ARG A 150 7.77 -13.83 -7.97
N ALA A 151 7.13 -13.56 -6.83
CA ALA A 151 5.74 -13.91 -6.57
C ALA A 151 4.80 -12.72 -6.85
N PRO A 152 3.51 -12.98 -7.16
CA PRO A 152 2.51 -11.92 -7.30
C PRO A 152 2.17 -11.30 -5.93
N VAL A 153 1.96 -9.98 -5.89
CA VAL A 153 1.80 -9.22 -4.63
C VAL A 153 0.48 -8.44 -4.56
N SER A 154 -0.02 -7.94 -5.70
CA SER A 154 -1.12 -6.96 -5.74
C SER A 154 -2.44 -7.47 -5.15
N MET A 155 -2.72 -8.77 -5.21
CA MET A 155 -3.93 -9.38 -4.65
C MET A 155 -3.79 -9.83 -3.20
N PHE A 156 -2.58 -9.82 -2.63
CA PHE A 156 -2.29 -10.32 -1.28
C PHE A 156 -1.95 -9.19 -0.30
N GLN A 157 -2.61 -8.04 -0.44
CA GLN A 157 -2.45 -6.92 0.48
C GLN A 157 -3.20 -7.13 1.79
N GLU A 158 -4.38 -7.76 1.72
CA GLU A 158 -5.24 -8.07 2.87
C GLU A 158 -6.14 -9.28 2.56
N ASN A 159 -6.69 -9.88 3.62
CA ASN A 159 -7.70 -10.94 3.47
C ASN A 159 -8.97 -10.34 2.86
N ALA A 160 -9.64 -11.10 1.99
CA ALA A 160 -10.93 -10.72 1.43
C ALA A 160 -11.87 -11.93 1.42
N GLU A 161 -13.01 -11.83 2.09
CA GLU A 161 -14.00 -12.90 2.12
C GLU A 161 -14.72 -13.05 0.77
N ARG A 162 -15.06 -11.93 0.15
CA ARG A 162 -15.67 -11.87 -1.18
C ARG A 162 -15.09 -10.70 -1.94
N VAL A 163 -14.34 -10.99 -2.99
CA VAL A 163 -13.74 -9.97 -3.85
C VAL A 163 -14.40 -10.00 -5.22
N PRO A 164 -14.87 -8.85 -5.75
CA PRO A 164 -15.37 -8.81 -7.12
C PRO A 164 -14.24 -9.14 -8.09
N LEU A 165 -14.57 -9.74 -9.23
CA LEU A 165 -13.60 -9.95 -10.29
C LEU A 165 -13.31 -8.64 -11.07
N GLU A 166 -14.35 -7.83 -11.26
CA GLU A 166 -14.27 -6.48 -11.86
C GLU A 166 -13.46 -5.53 -10.97
N ASP A 167 -12.61 -4.71 -11.59
CA ASP A 167 -11.76 -3.69 -10.94
C ASP A 167 -10.89 -4.21 -9.78
N SER A 168 -10.67 -5.53 -9.71
CA SER A 168 -9.86 -6.18 -8.70
C SER A 168 -8.53 -6.69 -9.25
N ALA A 169 -7.54 -6.77 -8.38
CA ALA A 169 -6.21 -7.29 -8.69
C ALA A 169 -6.14 -8.83 -8.72
N VAL A 170 -7.19 -9.56 -8.31
CA VAL A 170 -7.15 -11.04 -8.22
C VAL A 170 -6.89 -11.72 -9.56
N TYR A 171 -7.41 -11.15 -10.65
CA TYR A 171 -7.20 -11.66 -12.01
C TYR A 171 -5.76 -11.49 -12.52
N ASN A 172 -4.91 -10.71 -11.82
CA ASN A 172 -3.50 -10.60 -12.18
C ASN A 172 -2.69 -11.86 -11.83
N SER A 173 -3.22 -12.77 -10.99
CA SER A 173 -2.61 -14.08 -10.73
C SER A 173 -3.37 -15.17 -11.47
N LEU A 174 -2.81 -15.61 -12.59
CA LEU A 174 -3.37 -16.67 -13.43
C LEU A 174 -2.66 -18.02 -13.27
N SER A 175 -1.82 -18.20 -12.24
CA SER A 175 -1.29 -19.52 -11.89
C SER A 175 -2.38 -20.42 -11.30
N CYS A 176 -2.22 -21.73 -11.39
CA CYS A 176 -3.19 -22.69 -10.82
C CYS A 176 -2.99 -22.99 -9.32
N PHE A 177 -2.11 -22.27 -8.62
CA PHE A 177 -1.80 -22.48 -7.18
C PHE A 177 -2.87 -21.87 -6.26
N LYS A 178 -4.10 -22.38 -6.39
CA LYS A 178 -5.30 -21.91 -5.71
C LYS A 178 -6.19 -23.10 -5.35
N LEU A 179 -7.11 -22.88 -4.42
CA LEU A 179 -8.15 -23.87 -4.11
C LEU A 179 -9.35 -23.59 -5.02
N PHE A 180 -9.76 -24.58 -5.81
CA PHE A 180 -10.88 -24.47 -6.73
C PHE A 180 -11.98 -25.46 -6.36
N ARG A 181 -13.25 -25.05 -6.41
CA ARG A 181 -14.39 -25.96 -6.23
C ARG A 181 -14.44 -26.93 -7.41
N ARG A 182 -14.33 -28.23 -7.12
CA ARG A 182 -14.28 -29.27 -8.17
C ARG A 182 -15.55 -29.29 -9.03
N GLU A 183 -16.71 -29.14 -8.39
CA GLU A 183 -17.99 -29.13 -9.10
C GLU A 183 -18.07 -28.01 -10.16
N MET A 184 -17.53 -26.81 -9.86
CA MET A 184 -17.46 -25.72 -10.83
C MET A 184 -16.58 -26.11 -12.04
N ILE A 185 -15.39 -26.65 -11.77
CA ILE A 185 -14.46 -27.11 -12.80
C ILE A 185 -15.10 -28.18 -13.70
N GLU A 186 -15.82 -29.13 -13.11
CA GLU A 186 -16.49 -30.21 -13.85
C GLU A 186 -17.67 -29.70 -14.67
N ARG A 187 -18.55 -28.91 -14.05
CA ARG A 187 -19.76 -28.36 -14.68
C ARG A 187 -19.42 -27.54 -15.92
N HIS A 188 -18.34 -26.77 -15.87
CA HIS A 188 -17.93 -25.87 -16.95
C HIS A 188 -16.83 -26.44 -17.85
N GLY A 189 -16.41 -27.69 -17.65
CA GLY A 189 -15.39 -28.34 -18.48
C GLY A 189 -14.04 -27.63 -18.45
N VAL A 190 -13.66 -27.04 -17.32
CA VAL A 190 -12.40 -26.31 -17.17
C VAL A 190 -11.23 -27.31 -17.15
N ARG A 191 -10.34 -27.25 -18.13
CA ARG A 191 -9.21 -28.17 -18.30
C ARG A 191 -7.95 -27.42 -18.71
N PHE A 192 -6.78 -28.01 -18.42
CA PHE A 192 -5.51 -27.50 -18.91
C PHE A 192 -5.39 -27.82 -20.41
N ASP A 193 -4.81 -26.91 -21.18
CA ASP A 193 -4.52 -27.17 -22.60
C ASP A 193 -3.25 -28.01 -22.72
N GLU A 194 -3.42 -29.29 -23.02
CA GLU A 194 -2.32 -30.27 -23.08
C GLU A 194 -1.33 -30.01 -24.23
N LYS A 195 -1.69 -29.15 -25.19
CA LYS A 195 -0.80 -28.77 -26.30
C LYS A 195 0.19 -27.68 -25.90
N LEU A 196 -0.04 -27.00 -24.78
CA LEU A 196 0.81 -25.94 -24.28
C LEU A 196 1.82 -26.48 -23.26
N THR A 197 3.09 -26.18 -23.50
CA THR A 197 4.17 -26.42 -22.53
C THR A 197 4.36 -25.23 -21.59
N VAL A 198 3.91 -24.04 -21.99
CA VAL A 198 3.93 -22.79 -21.21
C VAL A 198 2.56 -22.13 -21.30
N GLY A 199 2.01 -21.73 -20.16
CA GLY A 199 0.77 -20.96 -20.07
C GLY A 199 -0.50 -21.81 -20.04
N GLU A 200 -0.38 -23.13 -19.93
CA GLU A 200 -1.49 -24.05 -19.74
C GLU A 200 -2.29 -23.73 -18.46
N ASP A 201 -1.60 -23.26 -17.41
CA ASP A 201 -2.19 -22.80 -16.16
C ASP A 201 -2.92 -21.46 -16.30
N ILE A 202 -2.41 -20.56 -17.14
CA ILE A 202 -3.04 -19.30 -17.50
C ILE A 202 -4.39 -19.57 -18.18
N VAL A 203 -4.42 -20.50 -19.15
CA VAL A 203 -5.66 -20.92 -19.83
C VAL A 203 -6.67 -21.49 -18.83
N PHE A 204 -6.23 -22.45 -18.01
CA PHE A 204 -7.08 -23.08 -17.00
C PHE A 204 -7.69 -22.05 -16.04
N THR A 205 -6.84 -21.18 -15.49
CA THR A 205 -7.25 -20.25 -14.43
C THR A 205 -8.11 -19.12 -15.00
N ALA A 206 -7.81 -18.61 -16.19
CA ALA A 206 -8.67 -17.63 -16.87
C ALA A 206 -10.07 -18.21 -17.14
N HIS A 207 -10.14 -19.46 -17.61
CA HIS A 207 -11.42 -20.15 -17.81
C HIS A 207 -12.17 -20.34 -16.49
N ALA A 208 -11.50 -20.77 -15.42
CA ALA A 208 -12.11 -20.91 -14.10
C ALA A 208 -12.70 -19.59 -13.58
N TYR A 209 -11.98 -18.48 -13.71
CA TYR A 209 -12.47 -17.16 -13.30
C TYR A 209 -13.71 -16.70 -14.06
N CYS A 210 -13.90 -17.13 -15.30
CA CYS A 210 -15.10 -16.77 -16.08
C CYS A 210 -16.39 -17.35 -15.47
N HIS A 211 -16.29 -18.37 -14.61
CA HIS A 211 -17.43 -19.07 -14.03
C HIS A 211 -17.52 -18.96 -12.50
N ALA A 212 -16.55 -18.30 -11.85
CA ALA A 212 -16.52 -18.18 -10.41
C ALA A 212 -17.53 -17.12 -9.92
N GLU A 213 -18.44 -17.51 -9.03
CA GLU A 213 -19.40 -16.58 -8.41
C GLU A 213 -18.80 -15.95 -7.15
N VAL A 214 -18.08 -16.75 -6.35
CA VAL A 214 -17.46 -16.28 -5.10
C VAL A 214 -15.95 -16.54 -5.12
N ILE A 215 -15.18 -15.45 -5.07
CA ILE A 215 -13.72 -15.46 -4.98
C ILE A 215 -13.32 -14.94 -3.59
N SER A 216 -12.37 -15.60 -2.94
CA SER A 216 -11.82 -15.17 -1.65
C SER A 216 -10.29 -15.14 -1.66
N VAL A 217 -9.71 -14.39 -0.72
CA VAL A 217 -8.26 -14.20 -0.57
C VAL A 217 -7.85 -14.44 0.88
N VAL A 218 -6.84 -15.28 1.07
CA VAL A 218 -6.07 -15.45 2.31
C VAL A 218 -4.68 -14.84 2.09
N ALA A 219 -4.47 -13.65 2.63
CA ALA A 219 -3.25 -12.85 2.48
C ALA A 219 -2.40 -12.77 3.76
N ASP A 220 -2.97 -13.11 4.92
CA ASP A 220 -2.30 -13.04 6.22
C ASP A 220 -1.39 -14.24 6.56
N TYR A 221 -1.29 -15.21 5.65
CA TYR A 221 -0.49 -16.42 5.81
C TYR A 221 0.16 -16.84 4.50
N ASP A 222 1.44 -17.18 4.55
CA ASP A 222 2.19 -17.68 3.40
C ASP A 222 1.72 -19.10 3.08
N CYS A 223 0.81 -19.22 2.11
CA CYS A 223 0.13 -20.48 1.79
C CYS A 223 0.95 -21.35 0.83
N TYR A 224 1.55 -20.73 -0.19
CA TYR A 224 2.28 -21.44 -1.25
C TYR A 224 3.70 -20.88 -1.39
N HIS A 225 4.68 -21.76 -1.37
CA HIS A 225 6.09 -21.41 -1.49
C HIS A 225 6.61 -21.82 -2.87
N LEU A 226 6.74 -20.83 -3.76
CA LEU A 226 7.23 -20.97 -5.13
C LEU A 226 8.76 -20.95 -5.16
N VAL A 227 9.38 -22.01 -5.64
CA VAL A 227 10.81 -22.27 -5.52
C VAL A 227 11.51 -22.13 -6.86
N ASP A 228 12.69 -21.50 -6.85
CA ASP A 228 13.64 -21.51 -7.95
C ASP A 228 14.44 -22.81 -7.95
N ARG A 229 14.57 -23.47 -9.11
CA ARG A 229 15.50 -24.59 -9.26
C ARG A 229 16.88 -24.03 -9.63
N PRO A 230 17.91 -24.21 -8.78
CA PRO A 230 19.24 -23.64 -9.06
C PRO A 230 19.89 -24.19 -10.35
N ASP A 231 19.46 -25.36 -10.81
CA ASP A 231 19.92 -25.99 -12.05
C ASP A 231 19.25 -25.43 -13.32
N GLY A 232 18.24 -24.55 -13.19
CA GLY A 232 17.52 -23.95 -14.31
C GLY A 232 16.65 -24.93 -15.11
N THR A 233 16.37 -26.13 -14.59
CA THR A 233 15.66 -27.20 -15.32
C THR A 233 14.15 -26.94 -15.46
N SER A 234 13.58 -26.05 -14.62
CA SER A 234 12.17 -25.67 -14.69
C SER A 234 11.83 -25.09 -16.06
N ILE A 235 10.69 -25.48 -16.63
CA ILE A 235 10.25 -25.02 -17.95
C ILE A 235 10.26 -23.48 -18.05
N MET A 236 9.82 -22.78 -17.00
CA MET A 236 9.77 -21.32 -16.94
C MET A 236 11.13 -20.63 -16.75
N GLN A 237 12.19 -21.39 -16.47
CA GLN A 237 13.58 -20.91 -16.39
C GLN A 237 14.36 -21.14 -17.69
N ARG A 238 13.84 -21.99 -18.61
CA ARG A 238 14.48 -22.27 -19.90
C ARG A 238 14.48 -21.04 -20.80
N LYS A 239 15.55 -20.88 -21.59
CA LYS A 239 15.66 -19.82 -22.60
C LYS A 239 14.52 -19.95 -23.61
N GLY A 240 13.87 -18.82 -23.95
CA GLY A 240 12.76 -18.78 -24.90
C GLY A 240 11.38 -19.10 -24.31
N SER A 241 11.28 -19.51 -23.03
CA SER A 241 9.99 -19.72 -22.35
C SER A 241 9.10 -18.46 -22.29
N ARG A 242 9.70 -17.29 -22.49
CA ARG A 242 9.01 -15.99 -22.57
C ARG A 242 9.29 -15.28 -23.90
N ASP A 243 9.50 -16.05 -24.96
CA ASP A 243 9.56 -15.52 -26.33
C ASP A 243 8.30 -14.67 -26.61
N PRO A 244 8.44 -13.38 -27.00
CA PRO A 244 7.30 -12.48 -27.13
C PRO A 244 6.21 -12.98 -28.08
N ILE A 245 6.60 -13.51 -29.24
CA ILE A 245 5.66 -13.98 -30.27
C ILE A 245 4.91 -15.22 -29.78
N SER A 246 5.63 -16.20 -29.27
CA SER A 246 5.05 -17.42 -28.73
C SER A 246 4.12 -17.13 -27.54
N TRP A 247 4.50 -16.19 -26.67
CA TRP A 247 3.67 -15.73 -25.56
C TRP A 247 2.37 -15.08 -26.04
N MET A 248 2.45 -14.14 -26.99
CA MET A 248 1.28 -13.47 -27.57
C MET A 248 0.34 -14.44 -28.30
N ARG A 249 0.88 -15.49 -28.91
CA ARG A 249 0.06 -16.57 -29.50
C ARG A 249 -0.65 -17.40 -28.45
N MET A 250 0.04 -17.75 -27.35
CA MET A 250 -0.56 -18.49 -26.22
C MET A 250 -1.73 -17.71 -25.60
N ILE A 251 -1.59 -16.39 -25.39
CA ILE A 251 -2.62 -15.59 -24.71
C ILE A 251 -3.89 -15.33 -25.54
N ARG A 252 -3.90 -15.69 -26.83
CA ARG A 252 -5.14 -15.68 -27.63
C ARG A 252 -6.20 -16.59 -26.99
N ARG A 253 -5.77 -17.74 -26.48
CA ARG A 253 -6.68 -18.72 -25.88
C ARG A 253 -7.43 -18.22 -24.64
N PRO A 254 -6.77 -17.66 -23.60
CA PRO A 254 -7.49 -17.09 -22.46
C PRO A 254 -8.34 -15.87 -22.86
N ILE A 255 -7.91 -15.04 -23.82
CA ILE A 255 -8.73 -13.94 -24.33
C ILE A 255 -10.02 -14.46 -25.00
N GLU A 256 -9.93 -15.50 -25.83
CA GLU A 256 -11.08 -16.14 -26.46
C GLU A 256 -12.06 -16.70 -25.43
N LEU A 257 -11.55 -17.33 -24.37
CA LEU A 257 -12.36 -17.86 -23.27
C LEU A 257 -13.10 -16.74 -22.53
N VAL A 258 -12.40 -15.67 -22.18
CA VAL A 258 -13.02 -14.46 -21.60
C VAL A 258 -14.10 -13.92 -22.55
N ALA A 259 -13.79 -13.83 -23.84
CA ALA A 259 -14.71 -13.31 -24.85
C ALA A 259 -15.96 -14.20 -25.05
N ALA A 260 -15.82 -15.52 -24.89
CA ALA A 260 -16.90 -16.49 -25.06
C ALA A 260 -17.79 -16.60 -23.82
N HIS A 261 -17.23 -16.45 -22.62
CA HIS A 261 -17.93 -16.71 -21.36
C HIS A 261 -18.34 -15.45 -20.58
N VAL A 262 -17.74 -14.30 -20.87
CA VAL A 262 -18.06 -13.02 -20.21
C VAL A 262 -18.74 -12.08 -21.19
N GLN A 263 -19.93 -11.63 -20.82
CA GLN A 263 -20.72 -10.70 -21.63
C GLN A 263 -20.00 -9.35 -21.80
N PRO A 264 -20.18 -8.66 -22.94
CA PRO A 264 -19.66 -7.31 -23.13
C PRO A 264 -20.08 -6.37 -21.98
N GLY A 265 -19.11 -5.65 -21.42
CA GLY A 265 -19.33 -4.75 -20.29
C GLY A 265 -18.05 -4.53 -19.46
N PRO A 266 -18.14 -3.76 -18.36
CA PRO A 266 -17.00 -3.36 -17.55
C PRO A 266 -16.13 -4.51 -17.05
N LEU A 267 -16.74 -5.62 -16.59
CA LEU A 267 -16.01 -6.83 -16.21
C LEU A 267 -15.16 -7.39 -17.37
N ARG A 268 -15.75 -7.62 -18.54
CA ARG A 268 -15.02 -8.14 -19.69
C ARG A 268 -13.90 -7.18 -20.11
N ASP A 269 -14.17 -5.88 -20.13
CA ASP A 269 -13.16 -4.87 -20.44
C ASP A 269 -11.99 -4.92 -19.45
N HIS A 270 -12.25 -5.10 -18.15
CA HIS A 270 -11.20 -5.26 -17.13
C HIS A 270 -10.32 -6.49 -17.39
N LEU A 271 -10.94 -7.64 -17.71
CA LEU A 271 -10.22 -8.89 -18.01
C LEU A 271 -9.39 -8.78 -19.30
N LEU A 272 -9.97 -8.24 -20.37
CA LEU A 272 -9.28 -8.03 -21.65
C LEU A 272 -8.14 -7.01 -21.52
N ARG A 273 -8.37 -5.91 -20.80
CA ARG A 273 -7.34 -4.92 -20.48
C ARG A 273 -6.14 -5.56 -19.81
N ARG A 274 -6.35 -6.48 -18.84
CA ARG A 274 -5.25 -7.19 -18.18
C ARG A 274 -4.38 -7.93 -19.19
N HIS A 275 -4.99 -8.69 -20.10
CA HIS A 275 -4.26 -9.44 -21.12
C HIS A 275 -3.54 -8.53 -22.11
N LEU A 276 -4.24 -7.56 -22.70
CA LEU A 276 -3.62 -6.62 -23.65
C LEU A 276 -2.48 -5.84 -23.00
N ARG A 277 -2.63 -5.40 -21.75
CA ARG A 277 -1.59 -4.64 -21.06
C ARG A 277 -0.41 -5.50 -20.64
N LEU A 278 -0.65 -6.58 -19.92
CA LEU A 278 0.41 -7.35 -19.26
C LEU A 278 1.05 -8.40 -20.16
N ASP A 279 0.32 -8.93 -21.16
CA ASP A 279 0.81 -10.00 -22.02
C ASP A 279 1.08 -9.59 -23.47
N ALA A 280 0.61 -8.42 -23.92
CA ALA A 280 0.84 -7.95 -25.29
C ALA A 280 1.65 -6.64 -25.32
N LEU A 281 1.06 -5.54 -24.85
CA LEU A 281 1.67 -4.21 -24.90
C LEU A 281 2.97 -4.10 -24.08
N ALA A 282 3.10 -4.90 -23.01
CA ALA A 282 4.35 -5.00 -22.24
C ALA A 282 5.55 -5.46 -23.10
N HIS A 283 5.32 -6.19 -24.19
CA HIS A 283 6.38 -6.62 -25.10
C HIS A 283 6.92 -5.48 -25.98
N LEU A 284 6.23 -4.34 -26.05
CA LEU A 284 6.69 -3.09 -26.69
C LEU A 284 7.56 -2.22 -25.76
N GLY A 285 8.09 -2.82 -24.69
CA GLY A 285 9.01 -2.20 -23.75
C GLY A 285 10.43 -2.77 -23.91
N ARG A 286 10.99 -3.29 -22.82
CA ARG A 286 12.37 -3.80 -22.79
C ARG A 286 12.65 -4.89 -23.82
N SER A 287 11.77 -5.88 -23.98
CA SER A 287 11.96 -6.95 -24.98
C SER A 287 12.01 -6.40 -26.40
N PHE A 288 11.25 -5.34 -26.69
CA PHE A 288 11.30 -4.66 -27.98
C PHE A 288 12.67 -4.02 -28.26
N LEU A 289 13.30 -3.45 -27.22
CA LEU A 289 14.64 -2.88 -27.34
C LEU A 289 15.72 -3.95 -27.53
N GLU A 290 15.54 -5.12 -26.90
CA GLU A 290 16.46 -6.27 -27.02
C GLU A 290 16.30 -7.01 -28.36
N ALA A 291 15.13 -6.91 -29.01
CA ALA A 291 14.81 -7.54 -30.28
C ALA A 291 15.54 -6.93 -31.48
N GLY A 292 15.77 -7.74 -32.52
CA GLY A 292 16.27 -7.29 -33.82
C GLY A 292 15.22 -6.54 -34.64
N GLU A 293 15.60 -5.91 -35.76
CA GLU A 293 14.67 -5.12 -36.58
C GLU A 293 13.48 -5.93 -37.13
N ILE A 294 13.75 -7.15 -37.63
CA ILE A 294 12.72 -8.06 -38.14
C ILE A 294 11.77 -8.47 -37.01
N GLU A 295 12.33 -8.89 -35.88
CA GLU A 295 11.56 -9.33 -34.71
C GLU A 295 10.70 -8.19 -34.12
N ARG A 296 11.19 -6.94 -34.11
CA ARG A 296 10.38 -5.78 -33.73
C ARG A 296 9.15 -5.61 -34.60
N LYS A 297 9.30 -5.77 -35.93
CA LYS A 297 8.16 -5.71 -36.87
C LYS A 297 7.15 -6.81 -36.60
N GLU A 298 7.61 -8.04 -36.32
CA GLU A 298 6.75 -9.16 -35.96
C GLU A 298 6.02 -8.93 -34.62
N ILE A 299 6.72 -8.42 -33.59
CA ILE A 299 6.11 -8.10 -32.31
C ILE A 299 5.02 -7.04 -32.48
N ALA A 300 5.32 -5.95 -33.20
CA ALA A 300 4.34 -4.89 -33.44
C ALA A 300 3.11 -5.40 -34.22
N ALA A 301 3.31 -6.27 -35.22
CA ALA A 301 2.23 -6.87 -36.00
C ALA A 301 1.35 -7.80 -35.15
N GLU A 302 1.92 -8.64 -34.29
CA GLU A 302 1.14 -9.51 -33.39
C GLU A 302 0.36 -8.67 -32.37
N VAL A 303 0.93 -7.59 -31.84
CA VAL A 303 0.18 -6.67 -30.96
C VAL A 303 -0.96 -5.98 -31.72
N ALA A 304 -0.73 -5.57 -32.97
CA ALA A 304 -1.76 -4.96 -33.81
C ALA A 304 -2.94 -5.90 -34.07
N ASP A 305 -2.67 -7.16 -34.41
CA ASP A 305 -3.70 -8.18 -34.60
C ASP A 305 -4.52 -8.44 -33.32
N LEU A 306 -3.86 -8.48 -32.15
CA LEU A 306 -4.56 -8.59 -30.87
C LEU A 306 -5.45 -7.35 -30.60
N CYS A 307 -4.95 -6.15 -30.90
CA CYS A 307 -5.70 -4.93 -30.72
C CYS A 307 -6.91 -4.86 -31.67
N GLU A 308 -6.73 -5.18 -32.94
CA GLU A 308 -7.80 -5.18 -33.95
C GLU A 308 -8.98 -6.06 -33.52
N ARG A 309 -8.69 -7.24 -32.96
CA ARG A 309 -9.72 -8.21 -32.56
C ARG A 309 -10.38 -7.91 -31.20
N TRP A 310 -9.65 -7.35 -30.24
CA TRP A 310 -10.08 -7.32 -28.83
C TRP A 310 -9.97 -5.97 -28.11
N LEU A 311 -9.44 -4.93 -28.74
CA LEU A 311 -9.40 -3.58 -28.15
C LEU A 311 -10.75 -2.87 -28.36
N THR A 312 -11.63 -2.98 -27.37
CA THR A 312 -12.87 -2.17 -27.31
C THR A 312 -12.58 -0.75 -26.84
N ASP A 313 -13.52 0.18 -27.06
CA ASP A 313 -13.42 1.54 -26.51
C ASP A 313 -13.32 1.52 -24.98
N GLY A 314 -14.11 0.68 -24.32
CA GLY A 314 -14.06 0.51 -22.87
C GLY A 314 -12.72 -0.04 -22.36
N VAL A 315 -12.04 -0.91 -23.12
CA VAL A 315 -10.67 -1.33 -22.79
C VAL A 315 -9.70 -0.17 -23.01
N ARG A 316 -9.79 0.53 -24.15
CA ARG A 316 -8.91 1.65 -24.52
C ARG A 316 -8.95 2.78 -23.50
N GLU A 317 -10.13 3.15 -23.00
CA GLU A 317 -10.32 4.21 -22.00
C GLU A 317 -9.62 3.88 -20.67
N ARG A 318 -9.49 2.60 -20.34
CA ARG A 318 -8.87 2.12 -19.10
C ARG A 318 -7.35 1.86 -19.24
N LEU A 319 -6.78 2.00 -20.44
CA LEU A 319 -5.34 1.87 -20.65
C LEU A 319 -4.59 3.12 -20.18
N PRO A 320 -3.40 2.98 -19.57
CA PRO A 320 -2.58 4.12 -19.23
C PRO A 320 -2.11 4.86 -20.50
N PRO A 321 -1.74 6.16 -20.40
CA PRO A 321 -1.32 6.95 -21.55
C PRO A 321 -0.25 6.29 -22.43
N VAL A 322 0.80 5.72 -21.83
CA VAL A 322 1.89 5.03 -22.57
C VAL A 322 1.38 3.92 -23.48
N ASP A 323 0.41 3.13 -23.02
CA ASP A 323 -0.15 2.01 -23.79
C ASP A 323 -1.02 2.53 -24.94
N ARG A 324 -1.72 3.65 -24.75
CA ARG A 324 -2.47 4.32 -25.83
C ARG A 324 -1.54 4.90 -26.89
N HIS A 325 -0.40 5.48 -26.48
CA HIS A 325 0.63 5.96 -27.41
C HIS A 325 1.29 4.82 -28.19
N ARG A 326 1.56 3.68 -27.53
CA ARG A 326 2.04 2.46 -28.21
C ARG A 326 1.07 1.97 -29.27
N ILE A 327 -0.22 1.87 -28.93
CA ILE A 327 -1.26 1.44 -29.88
C ILE A 327 -1.32 2.39 -31.09
N ALA A 328 -1.23 3.70 -30.87
CA ALA A 328 -1.23 4.69 -31.94
C ALA A 328 0.04 4.66 -32.82
N ALA A 329 1.09 3.95 -32.40
CA ALA A 329 2.39 3.86 -33.06
C ALA A 329 2.68 2.45 -33.60
N LEU A 330 1.71 1.53 -33.67
CA LEU A 330 1.98 0.13 -34.06
C LEU A 330 2.56 -0.03 -35.47
N GLU A 331 2.32 0.92 -36.37
CA GLU A 331 2.90 0.95 -37.72
C GLU A 331 4.22 1.74 -37.80
N ASP A 332 4.60 2.46 -36.74
CA ASP A 332 5.80 3.31 -36.64
C ASP A 332 6.80 2.68 -35.64
N ILE A 333 7.62 1.78 -36.17
CA ILE A 333 8.62 1.03 -35.37
C ILE A 333 9.62 1.96 -34.69
N ASP A 334 10.06 3.04 -35.38
CA ASP A 334 11.01 3.99 -34.81
C ASP A 334 10.40 4.72 -33.61
N ARG A 335 9.14 5.11 -33.71
CA ARG A 335 8.40 5.67 -32.58
C ARG A 335 8.22 4.68 -31.46
N LEU A 336 7.89 3.41 -31.72
CA LEU A 336 7.82 2.38 -30.69
C LEU A 336 9.16 2.19 -29.95
N VAL A 337 10.28 2.21 -30.67
CA VAL A 337 11.62 2.17 -30.08
C VAL A 337 11.85 3.39 -29.18
N ARG A 338 11.47 4.61 -29.62
CA ARG A 338 11.57 5.82 -28.80
C ARG A 338 10.69 5.72 -27.55
N LEU A 339 9.42 5.33 -27.66
CA LEU A 339 8.52 5.15 -26.52
C LEU A 339 9.06 4.12 -25.51
N ALA A 340 9.63 3.01 -25.99
CA ALA A 340 10.29 2.02 -25.13
C ALA A 340 11.52 2.59 -24.42
N HIS A 341 12.33 3.41 -25.11
CA HIS A 341 13.44 4.14 -24.48
C HIS A 341 12.94 5.13 -23.42
N ILE A 342 11.91 5.92 -23.72
CA ILE A 342 11.30 6.88 -22.79
C ILE A 342 10.77 6.18 -21.54
N GLU A 343 10.13 5.02 -21.67
CA GLU A 343 9.65 4.23 -20.51
C GLU A 343 10.81 3.69 -19.66
N SER A 344 11.92 3.30 -20.30
CA SER A 344 13.10 2.76 -19.62
C SER A 344 14.02 3.84 -19.01
N ALA A 345 13.89 5.10 -19.44
CA ALA A 345 14.82 6.17 -19.07
C ALA A 345 14.88 6.43 -17.56
N ALA A 346 15.99 6.96 -17.06
CA ALA A 346 16.06 7.48 -15.69
C ALA A 346 15.87 9.00 -15.73
N VAL A 347 15.03 9.55 -14.84
CA VAL A 347 14.93 11.01 -14.68
C VAL A 347 16.11 11.46 -13.80
N ARG A 348 17.12 12.08 -14.39
CA ARG A 348 18.13 12.83 -13.63
C ARG A 348 17.51 14.14 -13.19
N ARG A 349 17.70 14.45 -11.92
CA ARG A 349 17.16 15.65 -11.29
C ARG A 349 18.08 16.08 -10.17
N GLU A 350 18.44 17.36 -10.18
CA GLU A 350 19.24 18.01 -9.16
C GLU A 350 18.50 19.25 -8.67
N LEU A 351 18.32 19.38 -7.37
CA LEU A 351 17.80 20.62 -6.78
C LEU A 351 18.92 21.67 -6.74
N THR A 352 18.71 22.82 -7.37
CA THR A 352 19.69 23.93 -7.46
C THR A 352 19.25 25.17 -6.69
N GLY A 353 17.96 25.29 -6.34
CA GLY A 353 17.45 26.39 -5.54
C GLY A 353 16.21 26.03 -4.74
N LEU A 354 16.14 26.51 -3.49
CA LEU A 354 14.98 26.33 -2.62
C LEU A 354 14.84 27.54 -1.71
N ARG A 355 13.86 28.41 -1.99
CA ARG A 355 13.68 29.67 -1.24
C ARG A 355 12.23 30.08 -1.15
N TRP A 356 11.90 30.78 -0.07
CA TRP A 356 10.64 31.53 0.01
C TRP A 356 10.61 32.63 -1.04
N ASP A 357 9.44 32.88 -1.60
CA ASP A 357 9.19 34.06 -2.41
C ASP A 357 9.21 35.34 -1.56
N ALA A 358 9.13 36.51 -2.22
CA ALA A 358 9.15 37.80 -1.53
C ALA A 358 7.94 38.00 -0.60
N GLY A 359 6.77 37.49 -1.00
CA GLY A 359 5.53 37.52 -0.21
C GLY A 359 5.52 36.53 0.97
N ALA A 360 6.45 35.58 0.98
CA ALA A 360 6.58 34.51 1.96
C ALA A 360 5.36 33.57 2.06
N THR A 361 4.58 33.51 1.00
CA THR A 361 3.39 32.66 0.87
C THR A 361 3.62 31.52 -0.13
N ALA A 362 4.69 31.59 -0.91
CA ALA A 362 5.05 30.58 -1.89
C ALA A 362 6.51 30.13 -1.75
N LEU A 363 6.79 28.92 -2.22
CA LEU A 363 8.12 28.34 -2.23
C LEU A 363 8.61 28.20 -3.66
N THR A 364 9.66 28.93 -4.03
CA THR A 364 10.34 28.79 -5.30
C THR A 364 11.34 27.64 -5.23
N VAL A 365 11.20 26.71 -6.18
CA VAL A 365 12.01 25.52 -6.35
C VAL A 365 12.66 25.56 -7.72
N SER A 366 13.98 25.52 -7.76
CA SER A 366 14.77 25.50 -9.00
C SER A 366 15.60 24.22 -9.08
N GLY A 367 15.80 23.69 -10.27
CA GLY A 367 16.56 22.47 -10.47
C GLY A 367 17.04 22.27 -11.90
N ARG A 368 17.91 21.27 -12.07
CA ARG A 368 18.30 20.73 -13.37
C ARG A 368 17.65 19.38 -13.60
N VAL A 369 17.17 19.13 -14.81
CA VAL A 369 16.42 17.91 -15.16
C VAL A 369 16.88 17.39 -16.51
N ALA A 370 17.01 16.06 -16.61
CA ALA A 370 17.28 15.38 -17.88
C ALA A 370 16.69 13.96 -17.87
N LEU A 371 16.46 13.41 -19.04
CA LEU A 371 16.13 12.00 -19.23
C LEU A 371 17.34 11.25 -19.76
N ASP A 372 17.86 10.33 -18.95
CA ASP A 372 18.92 9.43 -19.39
C ASP A 372 18.29 8.19 -20.01
N ALA A 373 18.45 8.03 -21.33
CA ALA A 373 18.29 6.71 -21.92
C ALA A 373 19.38 5.79 -21.33
N LEU A 374 18.99 4.66 -20.73
CA LEU A 374 19.91 3.71 -20.07
C LEU A 374 21.04 3.19 -21.00
N GLY A 375 22.19 3.85 -21.07
CA GLY A 375 23.49 3.24 -21.47
C GLY A 375 23.79 3.00 -22.97
N THR A 376 24.92 3.62 -23.38
CA THR A 376 25.85 3.40 -24.52
C THR A 376 25.38 3.57 -25.97
N ALA A 377 26.04 4.54 -26.64
CA ALA A 377 26.32 4.73 -28.07
C ALA A 377 25.22 4.36 -29.10
N GLY A 378 24.69 5.38 -29.79
CA GLY A 378 23.78 5.21 -30.94
C GLY A 378 22.29 5.31 -30.62
N ARG A 379 21.91 5.84 -29.45
CA ARG A 379 20.49 6.02 -29.07
C ARG A 379 19.94 7.38 -29.50
N PRO A 380 18.64 7.49 -29.78
CA PRO A 380 18.01 8.76 -30.15
C PRO A 380 18.06 9.75 -28.99
N GLU A 381 18.29 11.02 -29.31
CA GLU A 381 18.10 12.13 -28.37
C GLU A 381 16.61 12.20 -28.02
N LEU A 382 16.29 12.13 -26.72
CA LEU A 382 14.91 12.22 -26.24
C LEU A 382 14.58 13.69 -26.00
N ALA A 383 13.76 14.27 -26.89
CA ALA A 383 13.31 15.64 -26.74
C ALA A 383 12.31 15.75 -25.57
N VAL A 384 12.60 16.64 -24.62
CA VAL A 384 11.70 16.93 -23.50
C VAL A 384 10.65 17.94 -23.97
N ASP A 385 9.38 17.54 -23.96
CA ASP A 385 8.27 18.40 -24.37
C ASP A 385 7.88 19.38 -23.25
N GLY A 386 8.03 18.94 -21.99
CA GLY A 386 7.66 19.76 -20.84
C GLY A 386 8.16 19.19 -19.53
N VAL A 387 8.33 20.09 -18.55
CA VAL A 387 8.68 19.71 -17.18
C VAL A 387 7.74 20.41 -16.19
N THR A 388 7.19 19.65 -15.26
CA THR A 388 6.34 20.16 -14.18
C THR A 388 6.85 19.68 -12.82
N LEU A 389 6.55 20.46 -11.77
CA LEU A 389 6.66 19.97 -10.40
C LEU A 389 5.34 19.33 -10.00
N VAL A 390 5.39 18.19 -9.32
CA VAL A 390 4.20 17.50 -8.83
C VAL A 390 4.32 17.31 -7.32
N LEU A 391 3.41 17.91 -6.56
CA LEU A 391 3.28 17.68 -5.13
C LEU A 391 2.31 16.52 -4.91
N ARG A 392 2.84 15.41 -4.40
CA ARG A 392 2.06 14.22 -4.09
C ARG A 392 1.76 14.14 -2.59
N PRO A 393 0.50 14.07 -2.16
CA PRO A 393 0.17 13.94 -0.75
C PRO A 393 0.53 12.55 -0.24
N ARG A 394 1.05 12.46 0.99
CA ARG A 394 1.22 11.16 1.66
C ARG A 394 -0.11 10.67 2.22
N PRO A 395 -0.43 9.37 2.12
CA PRO A 395 -1.60 8.81 2.77
C PRO A 395 -1.54 9.03 4.28
N ASP A 396 -2.62 9.54 4.86
CA ASP A 396 -2.75 9.79 6.30
C ASP A 396 -4.07 9.29 6.91
N GLY A 397 -4.71 8.32 6.24
CA GLY A 397 -5.97 7.71 6.69
C GLY A 397 -7.24 8.49 6.28
N GLU A 398 -7.07 9.68 5.71
CA GLU A 398 -8.13 10.46 5.05
C GLU A 398 -8.30 10.04 3.58
N PRO A 399 -9.42 10.40 2.92
CA PRO A 399 -9.60 10.16 1.50
C PRO A 399 -8.40 10.66 0.68
N PRO A 400 -7.94 9.91 -0.34
CA PRO A 400 -6.76 10.26 -1.11
C PRO A 400 -6.93 11.64 -1.75
N ARG A 401 -5.95 12.50 -1.53
CA ARG A 401 -5.92 13.85 -2.10
C ARG A 401 -5.26 13.80 -3.48
N ALA A 402 -5.70 14.69 -4.37
CA ALA A 402 -5.13 14.78 -5.70
C ALA A 402 -3.71 15.35 -5.68
N ASP A 403 -2.88 14.90 -6.63
CA ASP A 403 -1.59 15.52 -6.92
C ASP A 403 -1.80 17.00 -7.31
N VAL A 404 -0.94 17.91 -6.84
CA VAL A 404 -0.93 19.31 -7.26
C VAL A 404 0.19 19.50 -8.29
N VAL A 405 -0.19 19.87 -9.51
CA VAL A 405 0.76 20.13 -10.60
C VAL A 405 1.11 21.62 -10.62
N VAL A 406 2.40 21.91 -10.59
CA VAL A 406 2.94 23.27 -10.62
C VAL A 406 3.76 23.44 -11.91
N PRO A 407 3.37 24.39 -12.78
CA PRO A 407 4.11 24.64 -14.01
C PRO A 407 5.53 25.13 -13.70
N THR A 408 6.48 24.81 -14.56
CA THR A 408 7.84 25.34 -14.47
C THR A 408 8.16 26.23 -15.68
N ALA A 409 9.02 27.21 -15.45
CA ALA A 409 9.65 28.01 -16.51
C ALA A 409 11.11 27.57 -16.69
N GLY A 410 11.62 27.65 -17.92
CA GLY A 410 12.99 27.28 -18.26
C GLY A 410 13.13 26.74 -19.68
N ASP A 411 14.30 26.20 -20.01
CA ASP A 411 14.66 25.64 -21.32
C ASP A 411 14.55 24.10 -21.39
N GLY A 412 13.89 23.49 -20.40
CA GLY A 412 13.71 22.04 -20.27
C GLY A 412 14.86 21.35 -19.52
N GLY A 413 16.08 21.90 -19.57
CA GLY A 413 17.23 21.44 -18.81
C GLY A 413 17.35 22.11 -17.44
N GLU A 414 17.12 23.42 -17.38
CA GLU A 414 16.94 24.16 -16.13
C GLU A 414 15.47 24.51 -15.93
N ILE A 415 14.98 24.30 -14.71
CA ILE A 415 13.57 24.54 -14.37
C ILE A 415 13.45 25.40 -13.12
N THR A 416 12.42 26.23 -13.08
CA THR A 416 11.98 26.93 -11.87
C THR A 416 10.46 26.88 -11.77
N GLY A 417 9.96 26.38 -10.64
CA GLY A 417 8.53 26.36 -10.30
C GLY A 417 8.28 27.09 -8.98
N THR A 418 7.12 27.74 -8.87
CA THR A 418 6.69 28.43 -7.64
C THR A 418 5.46 27.75 -7.08
N ILE A 419 5.60 27.13 -5.92
CA ILE A 419 4.55 26.40 -5.23
C ILE A 419 3.78 27.39 -4.35
N ASP A 420 2.53 27.68 -4.69
CA ASP A 420 1.62 28.42 -3.80
C ASP A 420 1.21 27.54 -2.61
N LEU A 421 1.55 27.98 -1.40
CA LEU A 421 1.30 27.23 -0.17
C LEU A 421 0.01 27.67 0.53
N THR A 422 -0.68 28.70 0.03
CA THR A 422 -1.96 29.15 0.60
C THR A 422 -3.10 28.18 0.31
N GLY A 423 -3.08 27.54 -0.86
CA GLY A 423 -4.08 26.57 -1.30
C GLY A 423 -3.78 25.11 -0.90
N LEU A 424 -2.65 24.84 -0.26
CA LEU A 424 -2.22 23.48 0.05
C LEU A 424 -2.87 22.99 1.35
N SER A 425 -3.57 21.86 1.30
CA SER A 425 -4.24 21.32 2.49
C SER A 425 -3.24 20.74 3.51
N SER A 426 -3.64 20.75 4.78
CA SER A 426 -2.85 20.25 5.90
C SER A 426 -2.48 18.78 5.74
N GLY A 427 -1.21 18.45 5.79
CA GLY A 427 -0.66 17.10 5.57
C GLY A 427 0.78 17.17 5.08
N VAL A 428 1.32 16.03 4.66
CA VAL A 428 2.69 15.94 4.13
C VAL A 428 2.67 15.78 2.63
N TRP A 429 3.42 16.64 1.94
CA TRP A 429 3.49 16.68 0.48
C TRP A 429 4.90 16.37 -0.02
N ASP A 430 5.01 15.40 -0.90
CA ASP A 430 6.24 14.94 -1.51
C ASP A 430 6.43 15.60 -2.88
N VAL A 431 7.50 16.39 -3.01
CA VAL A 431 7.84 17.11 -4.25
C VAL A 431 8.53 16.18 -5.27
N HIS A 432 7.96 16.07 -6.45
CA HIS A 432 8.48 15.34 -7.60
C HIS A 432 8.71 16.28 -8.77
N VAL A 433 9.56 15.85 -9.70
CA VAL A 433 9.62 16.39 -11.06
C VAL A 433 8.93 15.38 -11.97
N ALA A 434 8.09 15.87 -12.88
CA ALA A 434 7.48 15.11 -13.95
C ALA A 434 7.97 15.65 -15.30
N VAL A 435 8.57 14.79 -16.11
CA VAL A 435 9.10 15.10 -17.44
C VAL A 435 8.22 14.44 -18.48
N GLU A 436 7.68 15.23 -19.40
CA GLU A 436 6.88 14.78 -20.52
C GLU A 436 7.74 14.64 -21.77
N CYS A 437 7.60 13.50 -22.46
CA CYS A 437 8.28 13.20 -23.71
C CYS A 437 7.38 12.31 -24.56
N GLU A 438 6.99 12.79 -25.74
CA GLU A 438 6.03 12.20 -26.67
C GLU A 438 4.69 11.78 -26.01
N GLY A 439 4.20 12.56 -25.04
CA GLY A 439 2.98 12.26 -24.28
C GLY A 439 3.14 11.20 -23.17
N ILE A 440 4.35 10.68 -22.97
CA ILE A 440 4.70 9.84 -21.81
C ILE A 440 5.27 10.71 -20.71
N VAL A 441 4.73 10.57 -19.50
CA VAL A 441 5.23 11.27 -18.31
C VAL A 441 6.10 10.35 -17.46
N ARG A 442 7.34 10.78 -17.20
CA ARG A 442 8.28 10.13 -16.28
C ARG A 442 8.49 10.98 -15.04
N THR A 443 8.30 10.39 -13.86
CA THR A 443 8.36 11.12 -12.58
C THR A 443 9.52 10.65 -11.70
N ALA A 444 10.14 11.56 -10.94
CA ALA A 444 11.10 11.22 -9.91
C ALA A 444 11.04 12.18 -8.71
N ARG A 445 11.38 11.68 -7.51
CA ARG A 445 11.48 12.50 -6.28
C ARG A 445 12.62 13.51 -6.43
N LEU A 446 12.35 14.77 -6.09
CA LEU A 446 13.35 15.84 -6.08
C LEU A 446 14.01 15.96 -4.70
N GLY A 447 15.28 16.37 -4.66
CA GLY A 447 15.96 16.84 -3.45
C GLY A 447 17.05 15.92 -2.90
N ALA A 448 17.03 14.61 -3.20
CA ALA A 448 18.11 13.70 -2.78
C ALA A 448 19.46 14.16 -3.35
N ASP A 449 19.49 14.39 -4.67
CA ASP A 449 20.60 15.03 -5.37
C ASP A 449 20.35 16.55 -5.39
N ARG A 450 21.22 17.29 -4.71
CA ARG A 450 21.11 18.73 -4.52
C ARG A 450 22.49 19.33 -4.32
N ASP A 451 22.64 20.60 -4.68
CA ASP A 451 23.83 21.37 -4.32
C ASP A 451 23.99 21.41 -2.79
N GLY A 452 25.21 21.16 -2.30
CA GLY A 452 25.53 21.10 -0.87
C GLY A 452 25.30 22.42 -0.11
N THR A 453 25.19 23.54 -0.82
CA THR A 453 24.87 24.86 -0.26
C THR A 453 23.38 25.04 0.05
N ILE A 454 22.50 24.17 -0.47
CA ILE A 454 21.05 24.29 -0.28
C ILE A 454 20.67 23.88 1.15
N ALA A 455 20.35 24.90 1.94
CA ALA A 455 19.79 24.73 3.27
C ALA A 455 18.28 24.55 3.23
N ARG A 456 17.75 23.94 4.30
CA ARG A 456 16.30 23.88 4.53
C ARG A 456 15.76 25.29 4.82
N PRO A 457 14.74 25.78 4.10
CA PRO A 457 14.08 27.03 4.45
C PRO A 457 13.53 27.03 5.87
N GLU A 458 13.54 28.19 6.52
CA GLU A 458 12.90 28.36 7.82
C GLU A 458 11.39 28.13 7.74
N PRO A 459 10.75 27.52 8.76
CA PRO A 459 9.30 27.39 8.83
C PRO A 459 8.58 28.73 8.81
N ARG A 460 7.40 28.79 8.17
CA ARG A 460 6.56 29.99 8.14
C ARG A 460 5.09 29.68 8.33
N VAL A 461 4.37 30.62 8.93
CA VAL A 461 2.91 30.55 9.03
C VAL A 461 2.32 31.20 7.77
N VAL A 462 1.61 30.42 6.97
CA VAL A 462 0.94 30.84 5.74
C VAL A 462 -0.56 30.61 5.93
N GLY A 463 -1.38 31.65 5.81
CA GLY A 463 -2.84 31.54 5.99
C GLY A 463 -3.29 31.02 7.37
N GLY A 464 -2.44 31.12 8.41
CA GLY A 464 -2.70 30.57 9.74
C GLY A 464 -2.19 29.14 9.96
N THR A 465 -1.69 28.49 8.91
CA THR A 465 -1.13 27.13 8.96
C THR A 465 0.40 27.17 8.94
N ILE A 466 1.05 26.37 9.77
CA ILE A 466 2.52 26.27 9.75
C ILE A 466 2.97 25.43 8.56
N VAL A 467 3.96 25.91 7.81
CA VAL A 467 4.56 25.20 6.68
C VAL A 467 6.04 24.98 6.94
N LEU A 468 6.48 23.72 6.85
CA LEU A 468 7.85 23.29 7.12
C LEU A 468 8.40 22.50 5.93
N PRO A 469 9.08 23.15 4.96
CA PRO A 469 9.88 22.44 3.97
C PRO A 469 11.00 21.66 4.66
N TYR A 470 11.27 20.43 4.24
CA TYR A 470 12.32 19.60 4.82
C TYR A 470 12.85 18.51 3.88
N PHE A 471 14.01 17.97 4.23
CA PHE A 471 14.57 16.80 3.57
C PHE A 471 14.33 15.55 4.42
N THR A 472 13.76 14.53 3.78
CA THR A 472 13.46 13.24 4.40
C THR A 472 14.72 12.50 4.86
N ARG A 473 14.58 11.64 5.87
CA ARG A 473 15.65 10.71 6.28
C ARG A 473 15.21 9.27 6.02
N PRO A 474 16.12 8.37 5.59
CA PRO A 474 17.52 8.62 5.25
C PRO A 474 17.73 9.19 3.83
N HIS A 475 16.69 9.24 2.99
CA HIS A 475 16.83 9.41 1.55
C HIS A 475 17.09 10.84 1.03
N GLY A 476 16.97 11.87 1.86
CA GLY A 476 17.29 13.26 1.49
C GLY A 476 16.29 13.94 0.54
N ASN A 477 15.17 13.30 0.17
CA ASN A 477 14.17 13.89 -0.73
C ASN A 477 13.44 15.09 -0.09
N LEU A 478 13.08 16.08 -0.90
CA LEU A 478 12.32 17.26 -0.51
C LEU A 478 10.84 16.91 -0.27
N SER A 479 10.34 17.38 0.87
CA SER A 479 8.94 17.31 1.26
C SER A 479 8.53 18.59 1.99
N ILE A 480 7.22 18.83 2.06
CA ILE A 480 6.63 19.97 2.74
C ILE A 480 5.63 19.44 3.76
N ASP A 481 5.86 19.73 5.03
CA ASP A 481 4.92 19.43 6.11
C ASP A 481 4.04 20.67 6.35
N VAL A 482 2.76 20.54 6.03
CA VAL A 482 1.73 21.58 6.20
C VAL A 482 0.92 21.22 7.43
N GLY A 483 1.06 21.96 8.52
CA GLY A 483 0.37 21.71 9.79
C GLY A 483 1.24 21.05 10.87
N GLY A 484 2.44 20.56 10.56
CA GLY A 484 3.38 20.03 11.54
C GLY A 484 3.07 18.59 11.99
N HIS A 485 2.75 17.71 11.04
CA HIS A 485 2.38 16.31 11.28
C HIS A 485 3.58 15.41 11.58
N VAL A 486 4.74 15.72 11.00
CA VAL A 486 5.95 14.90 11.09
C VAL A 486 7.06 15.66 11.82
N LEU A 487 7.20 16.95 11.52
CA LEU A 487 8.24 17.77 12.12
C LEU A 487 7.76 18.44 13.39
N THR A 488 8.64 18.48 14.40
CA THR A 488 8.43 19.34 15.56
C THR A 488 8.46 20.80 15.13
N VAL A 489 7.34 21.48 15.32
CA VAL A 489 7.23 22.92 15.05
C VAL A 489 8.15 23.69 16.01
N PRO A 490 9.11 24.49 15.50
CA PRO A 490 9.92 25.32 16.36
C PRO A 490 9.11 26.53 16.84
N GLY A 491 9.22 26.86 18.12
CA GLY A 491 8.60 28.05 18.70
C GLY A 491 8.88 28.19 20.18
N THR A 492 8.49 29.33 20.73
CA THR A 492 8.65 29.65 22.15
C THR A 492 7.39 30.33 22.67
N ALA A 493 6.95 29.95 23.87
CA ALA A 493 5.90 30.66 24.60
C ALA A 493 6.51 31.22 25.88
N ARG A 494 6.39 32.53 26.12
CA ARG A 494 7.03 33.22 27.23
C ARG A 494 6.01 33.97 28.06
N LEU A 495 6.16 33.90 29.38
CA LEU A 495 5.38 34.66 30.32
C LEU A 495 5.94 36.09 30.39
N THR A 496 5.08 37.09 30.26
CA THR A 496 5.43 38.50 30.42
C THR A 496 4.92 39.07 31.74
N ARG A 497 3.86 38.48 32.32
CA ARG A 497 3.33 38.89 33.62
C ARG A 497 2.53 37.77 34.27
N SER A 498 2.61 37.66 35.59
CA SER A 498 1.60 36.92 36.36
C SER A 498 1.22 37.61 37.66
N HIS A 499 -0.02 37.39 38.11
CA HIS A 499 -0.53 37.87 39.39
C HIS A 499 -1.71 37.03 39.84
N TRP A 500 -2.13 37.21 41.09
CA TRP A 500 -3.33 36.55 41.59
C TRP A 500 -4.56 37.44 41.48
N ALA A 501 -5.61 36.92 40.84
CA ALA A 501 -6.93 37.53 40.77
C ALA A 501 -7.87 37.00 41.86
N ALA A 502 -9.09 37.55 41.93
CA ALA A 502 -10.14 37.10 42.83
C ALA A 502 -10.45 35.59 42.68
N GLY A 503 -10.88 34.96 43.76
CA GLY A 503 -11.24 33.53 43.76
C GLY A 503 -10.05 32.56 43.58
N HIS A 504 -8.84 32.97 44.00
CA HIS A 504 -7.62 32.17 43.90
C HIS A 504 -7.30 31.73 42.47
N ARG A 505 -7.53 32.65 41.51
CA ARG A 505 -7.18 32.44 40.11
C ARG A 505 -5.80 33.02 39.82
N LEU A 506 -4.93 32.23 39.21
CA LEU A 506 -3.63 32.67 38.73
C LEU A 506 -3.82 33.26 37.33
N ALA A 507 -3.67 34.58 37.22
CA ALA A 507 -3.72 35.30 35.96
C ALA A 507 -2.32 35.31 35.33
N LEU A 508 -2.24 34.89 34.07
CA LEU A 508 -1.01 34.81 33.29
C LEU A 508 -1.20 35.63 32.01
N THR A 509 -0.20 36.43 31.68
CA THR A 509 -0.07 37.13 30.40
C THR A 509 1.26 36.71 29.81
N GLY A 510 1.27 36.40 28.52
CA GLY A 510 2.48 36.05 27.81
C GLY A 510 2.38 36.31 26.33
N GLU A 511 3.41 35.89 25.61
CA GLU A 511 3.54 35.98 24.17
C GLU A 511 4.01 34.63 23.62
N VAL A 512 3.67 34.34 22.37
CA VAL A 512 4.11 33.14 21.67
C VAL A 512 4.58 33.47 20.27
N THR A 513 5.71 32.87 19.90
CA THR A 513 6.32 33.01 18.58
C THR A 513 6.63 31.63 17.98
N VAL A 514 6.56 31.55 16.65
CA VAL A 514 6.85 30.35 15.86
C VAL A 514 8.05 30.65 14.94
N GLY A 515 8.97 29.69 14.78
CA GLY A 515 10.22 29.85 14.04
C GLY A 515 11.48 30.04 14.92
N ARG A 516 12.69 29.95 14.35
CA ARG A 516 13.96 30.07 15.11
C ARG A 516 14.72 31.37 14.87
N HIS A 517 15.01 31.73 13.63
CA HIS A 517 15.90 32.85 13.32
C HIS A 517 15.19 34.21 13.22
N ARG A 518 13.90 34.21 12.90
CA ARG A 518 13.05 35.41 12.88
C ARG A 518 11.65 35.03 13.38
N PRO A 519 11.41 35.01 14.70
CA PRO A 519 10.16 34.51 15.26
C PRO A 519 8.98 35.34 14.73
N VAL A 520 7.97 34.67 14.17
CA VAL A 520 6.72 35.30 13.75
C VAL A 520 5.72 35.08 14.88
N PRO A 521 5.00 36.13 15.33
CA PRO A 521 3.97 35.93 16.34
C PRO A 521 2.91 34.95 15.86
N ALA A 522 2.47 34.05 16.74
CA ALA A 522 1.32 33.21 16.39
C ALA A 522 0.09 34.10 16.21
N GLY A 523 -0.68 33.93 15.13
CA GLY A 523 -1.90 34.71 14.94
C GLY A 523 -2.88 34.50 16.10
N PRO A 524 -3.76 35.47 16.43
CA PRO A 524 -4.68 35.35 17.57
C PRO A 524 -5.54 34.08 17.53
N ARG A 525 -5.93 33.62 16.33
CA ARG A 525 -6.71 32.40 16.13
C ARG A 525 -5.95 31.11 16.41
N ALA A 526 -4.62 31.15 16.40
CA ALA A 526 -3.80 29.97 16.67
C ALA A 526 -3.78 29.61 18.16
N VAL A 527 -3.90 30.58 19.07
CA VAL A 527 -3.78 30.30 20.51
C VAL A 527 -5.08 29.70 21.04
N ARG A 528 -5.08 28.40 21.33
CA ARG A 528 -6.29 27.66 21.71
C ARG A 528 -6.55 27.71 23.21
N ARG A 529 -5.57 27.27 24.02
CA ARG A 529 -5.72 27.12 25.47
C ARG A 529 -4.39 26.96 26.20
N LEU A 530 -4.43 27.20 27.50
CA LEU A 530 -3.33 26.85 28.41
C LEU A 530 -3.65 25.49 29.04
N VAL A 531 -2.68 24.58 28.99
CA VAL A 531 -2.75 23.22 29.52
C VAL A 531 -1.79 23.11 30.71
N TRP A 532 -2.32 22.71 31.86
CA TRP A 532 -1.53 22.31 33.02
C TRP A 532 -1.52 20.79 33.10
N ARG A 533 -0.35 20.17 32.98
CA ARG A 533 -0.21 18.71 33.07
C ARG A 533 0.47 18.32 34.36
N ASP A 534 -0.18 17.49 35.17
CA ASP A 534 0.41 16.97 36.40
C ASP A 534 1.55 16.00 36.07
N ARG A 535 2.70 16.22 36.70
CA ARG A 535 3.96 15.52 36.38
C ARG A 535 3.93 14.04 36.70
N HIS A 536 3.09 13.61 37.65
CA HIS A 536 3.06 12.23 38.10
C HIS A 536 1.89 11.46 37.50
N SER A 537 0.68 11.99 37.60
CA SER A 537 -0.54 11.33 37.10
C SER A 537 -0.77 11.53 35.60
N GLY A 538 -0.10 12.50 34.98
CA GLY A 538 -0.33 12.86 33.58
C GLY A 538 -1.66 13.60 33.33
N ARG A 539 -2.49 13.80 34.36
CA ARG A 539 -3.79 14.45 34.24
C ARG A 539 -3.64 15.90 33.76
N GLU A 540 -4.53 16.32 32.87
CA GLU A 540 -4.53 17.65 32.28
C GLU A 540 -5.66 18.52 32.85
N LEU A 541 -5.35 19.81 33.03
CA LEU A 541 -6.30 20.87 33.36
C LEU A 541 -6.23 21.91 32.24
N TYR A 542 -7.36 22.14 31.58
CA TYR A 542 -7.48 23.12 30.50
C TYR A 542 -7.99 24.45 31.04
N THR A 543 -7.31 25.54 30.65
CA THR A 543 -7.68 26.91 30.98
C THR A 543 -7.94 27.67 29.68
N PRO A 544 -9.14 28.27 29.51
CA PRO A 544 -9.41 29.14 28.38
C PRO A 544 -8.41 30.28 28.30
N VAL A 545 -8.04 30.63 27.07
CA VAL A 545 -7.11 31.71 26.78
C VAL A 545 -7.84 32.76 25.95
N THR A 546 -7.62 34.03 26.28
CA THR A 546 -7.96 35.14 25.39
C THR A 546 -6.69 35.51 24.64
N ALA A 547 -6.68 35.22 23.33
CA ALA A 547 -5.61 35.63 22.45
C ALA A 547 -5.62 37.15 22.24
N GLY A 548 -4.45 37.75 22.24
CA GLY A 548 -4.21 39.15 21.95
C GLY A 548 -3.54 39.32 20.58
N PRO A 549 -3.34 40.57 20.14
CA PRO A 549 -2.54 40.87 18.95
C PRO A 549 -1.11 40.34 19.10
N ASP A 550 -0.45 40.10 17.97
CA ASP A 550 0.97 39.73 17.89
C ASP A 550 1.36 38.56 18.82
N GLY A 551 0.57 37.49 18.82
CA GLY A 551 0.87 36.29 19.61
C GLY A 551 0.72 36.47 21.12
N GLY A 552 0.17 37.59 21.58
CA GLY A 552 -0.18 37.80 22.97
C GLY A 552 -1.22 36.78 23.45
N PHE A 553 -1.16 36.42 24.72
CA PHE A 553 -2.18 35.58 25.33
C PHE A 553 -2.41 35.95 26.80
N THR A 554 -3.66 35.80 27.25
CA THR A 554 -4.03 35.91 28.66
C THR A 554 -4.84 34.71 29.11
N ALA A 555 -4.52 34.18 30.29
CA ALA A 555 -5.17 33.02 30.88
C ALA A 555 -5.48 33.27 32.35
N ARG A 556 -6.61 32.75 32.85
CA ARG A 556 -6.97 32.81 34.28
C ARG A 556 -7.18 31.39 34.82
N THR A 557 -6.12 30.79 35.34
CA THR A 557 -6.13 29.42 35.85
C THR A 557 -6.82 29.37 37.20
N ALA A 558 -7.83 28.52 37.37
CA ALA A 558 -8.55 28.34 38.63
C ALA A 558 -7.77 27.49 39.65
N ALA A 559 -6.60 27.95 40.09
CA ALA A 559 -5.72 27.25 41.04
C ALA A 559 -6.44 26.88 42.36
N GLY A 560 -7.44 27.67 42.76
CA GLY A 560 -8.37 27.37 43.86
C GLY A 560 -9.02 25.98 43.81
N ARG A 561 -9.26 25.46 42.59
CA ARG A 561 -9.93 24.19 42.32
C ARG A 561 -8.97 23.09 41.81
N THR A 562 -7.74 23.44 41.46
CA THR A 562 -6.71 22.48 41.02
C THR A 562 -6.35 21.52 42.16
N ALA A 563 -6.25 20.22 41.86
CA ALA A 563 -5.88 19.24 42.88
C ALA A 563 -4.42 19.39 43.32
N ALA A 564 -4.07 18.77 44.45
CA ALA A 564 -2.68 18.73 44.90
C ALA A 564 -1.83 17.96 43.87
N GLY A 565 -0.61 18.44 43.63
CA GLY A 565 0.26 17.91 42.59
C GLY A 565 1.28 18.96 42.10
N THR A 566 2.08 18.56 41.13
CA THR A 566 3.07 19.43 40.48
C THR A 566 2.70 19.52 39.01
N TRP A 567 2.28 20.71 38.60
CA TRP A 567 1.68 20.94 37.29
C TRP A 567 2.63 21.74 36.41
N ASP A 568 2.94 21.24 35.22
CA ASP A 568 3.78 21.92 34.23
C ASP A 568 2.87 22.63 33.20
N ALA A 569 3.18 23.88 32.84
CA ALA A 569 2.36 24.69 31.94
C ALA A 569 2.80 24.58 30.47
N TYR A 570 1.81 24.41 29.59
CA TYR A 570 1.96 24.40 28.14
C TYR A 570 0.92 25.32 27.51
N LEU A 571 1.32 26.07 26.49
CA LEU A 571 0.40 26.78 25.61
C LEU A 571 0.13 25.87 24.41
N GLU A 572 -1.14 25.51 24.19
CA GLU A 572 -1.57 24.71 23.05
C GLU A 572 -2.04 25.64 21.92
N LEU A 573 -1.48 25.42 20.73
CA LEU A 573 -1.77 26.16 19.51
C LEU A 573 -2.41 25.24 18.48
N ASP A 574 -3.28 25.82 17.67
CA ASP A 574 -3.77 25.28 16.42
C ASP A 574 -3.04 25.99 15.28
N LEU A 575 -2.20 25.24 14.57
CA LEU A 575 -1.42 25.73 13.43
C LEU A 575 -1.82 25.00 12.15
N GLY A 576 -3.08 24.58 12.05
CA GLY A 576 -3.67 23.93 10.88
C GLY A 576 -3.47 22.42 10.81
N GLY A 577 -2.76 21.80 11.76
CA GLY A 577 -2.58 20.35 11.88
C GLY A 577 -2.85 19.86 13.31
N PRO A 578 -2.19 18.79 13.78
CA PRO A 578 -2.30 18.32 15.14
C PRO A 578 -1.94 19.44 16.14
N PRO A 579 -2.66 19.57 17.28
CA PRO A 579 -2.39 20.64 18.24
C PRO A 579 -0.93 20.64 18.73
N VAL A 580 -0.26 21.78 18.59
CA VAL A 580 1.13 21.96 18.99
C VAL A 580 1.19 22.51 20.40
N ARG A 581 2.10 21.99 21.24
CA ARG A 581 2.24 22.45 22.63
C ARG A 581 3.62 23.03 22.90
N PHE A 582 3.68 24.32 23.17
CA PHE A 582 4.90 24.98 23.65
C PHE A 582 4.92 25.03 25.16
N ARG A 583 6.08 24.73 25.75
CA ARG A 583 6.30 24.95 27.18
C ARG A 583 6.29 26.46 27.42
N VAL A 584 5.59 26.90 28.46
CA VAL A 584 5.61 28.31 28.86
C VAL A 584 6.89 28.55 29.66
N GLU A 585 7.79 29.36 29.13
CA GLU A 585 9.00 29.83 29.80
C GLU A 585 8.65 31.04 30.68
N ALA A 586 9.20 31.12 31.88
CA ALA A 586 8.96 32.19 32.83
C ALA A 586 10.23 32.51 33.63
N ALA A 587 10.66 33.77 33.55
CA ALA A 587 11.71 34.30 34.41
C ALA A 587 11.19 34.46 35.85
N ALA A 588 12.05 34.30 36.84
CA ALA A 588 11.65 34.16 38.25
C ALA A 588 10.89 35.40 38.78
N GLU A 589 11.30 36.58 38.34
CA GLU A 589 10.74 37.89 38.67
C GLU A 589 9.32 38.11 38.11
N LEU A 590 8.92 37.36 37.08
CA LEU A 590 7.60 37.47 36.46
C LEU A 590 6.58 36.52 37.09
N ILE A 591 7.01 35.69 38.05
CA ILE A 591 6.20 34.65 38.67
C ILE A 591 5.55 35.17 39.95
N ALA A 592 4.23 35.05 40.02
CA ALA A 592 3.45 35.45 41.17
C ALA A 592 3.90 34.71 42.46
N PRO A 593 3.87 35.36 43.64
CA PRO A 593 4.25 34.71 44.88
C PRO A 593 3.29 33.55 45.23
N ALA A 594 3.67 32.70 46.18
CA ALA A 594 2.78 31.64 46.65
C ALA A 594 1.49 32.23 47.25
N ARG A 595 0.32 31.64 46.93
CA ARG A 595 -0.95 32.00 47.55
C ARG A 595 -1.49 30.86 48.39
N THR A 596 -1.92 31.18 49.60
CA THR A 596 -2.49 30.24 50.57
C THR A 596 -3.92 30.65 50.92
N TRP A 597 -4.80 29.67 51.08
CA TRP A 597 -6.20 29.86 51.49
C TRP A 597 -6.74 28.63 52.19
N TRP A 598 -7.91 28.77 52.82
CA TRP A 598 -8.64 27.66 53.44
C TRP A 598 -9.80 27.21 52.57
N ARG A 599 -10.02 25.89 52.51
CA ARG A 599 -11.22 25.29 51.92
C ARG A 599 -11.76 24.26 52.92
N GLY A 600 -12.75 24.67 53.71
CA GLY A 600 -13.15 23.95 54.92
C GLY A 600 -11.96 23.82 55.88
N THR A 601 -11.70 22.62 56.38
CA THR A 601 -10.60 22.33 57.32
C THR A 601 -9.26 22.01 56.64
N VAL A 602 -9.14 22.26 55.32
CA VAL A 602 -7.90 21.99 54.57
C VAL A 602 -7.25 23.30 54.16
N ARG A 603 -6.00 23.50 54.60
CA ARG A 603 -5.13 24.58 54.13
C ARG A 603 -4.60 24.23 52.76
N ARG A 604 -4.85 25.06 51.76
CA ARG A 604 -4.32 24.90 50.41
C ARG A 604 -3.30 25.97 50.12
N THR A 605 -2.22 25.59 49.44
CA THR A 605 -1.20 26.52 48.96
C THR A 605 -0.89 26.20 47.51
N ALA A 606 -0.97 27.19 46.63
CA ALA A 606 -0.48 27.11 45.26
C ALA A 606 0.75 28.01 45.11
N LYS A 607 1.85 27.42 44.66
CA LYS A 607 3.13 28.11 44.43
C LYS A 607 3.53 27.91 42.97
N PRO A 608 3.30 28.90 42.09
CA PRO A 608 3.92 28.90 40.77
C PRO A 608 5.42 29.15 40.92
N TYR A 609 6.22 28.60 39.99
CA TYR A 609 7.69 28.69 39.99
C TYR A 609 8.24 28.31 38.61
N GLY A 610 9.45 28.77 38.29
CA GLY A 610 10.18 28.36 37.09
C GLY A 610 11.11 27.21 37.44
N THR A 611 11.22 26.19 36.59
CA THR A 611 12.21 25.13 36.78
C THR A 611 13.63 25.65 36.52
N ALA A 612 14.62 25.13 37.25
CA ALA A 612 16.03 25.37 36.94
C ALA A 612 16.37 25.04 35.47
N GLY A 613 17.23 25.85 34.84
CA GLY A 613 17.57 25.74 33.42
C GLY A 613 16.63 26.58 32.54
N LYS A 614 15.84 25.93 31.66
CA LYS A 614 14.99 26.58 30.64
C LYS A 614 13.77 27.36 31.18
N GLY A 615 13.71 27.63 32.48
CA GLY A 615 12.68 28.48 33.08
C GLY A 615 11.23 28.01 32.91
N ARG A 616 10.96 26.70 32.80
CA ARG A 616 9.58 26.20 32.54
C ARG A 616 8.65 26.58 33.70
N LEU A 617 7.56 27.28 33.38
CA LEU A 617 6.50 27.62 34.32
C LEU A 617 5.81 26.35 34.84
N SER A 618 5.84 26.20 36.15
CA SER A 618 5.27 25.08 36.88
C SER A 618 4.51 25.60 38.11
N MET A 619 3.60 24.81 38.67
CA MET A 619 2.86 25.16 39.88
C MET A 619 2.73 23.95 40.80
N VAL A 620 3.23 24.09 42.04
CA VAL A 620 2.96 23.10 43.09
C VAL A 620 1.71 23.50 43.84
N VAL A 621 0.73 22.60 43.89
CA VAL A 621 -0.46 22.74 44.74
C VAL A 621 -0.35 21.75 45.89
N ARG A 622 -0.41 22.26 47.12
CA ARG A 622 -0.41 21.47 48.35
C ARG A 622 -1.76 21.59 49.04
N ALA A 623 -2.22 20.49 49.64
CA ALA A 623 -3.39 20.45 50.48
C ALA A 623 -3.02 19.77 51.80
N VAL A 624 -3.10 20.50 52.91
CA VAL A 624 -2.70 20.03 54.24
C VAL A 624 -3.92 20.13 55.16
N PRO A 625 -4.44 19.00 55.67
CA PRO A 625 -5.52 19.00 56.66
C PRO A 625 -5.11 19.73 57.95
N LEU A 626 -6.06 20.42 58.60
CA LEU A 626 -5.84 21.13 59.86
C LEU A 626 -5.21 20.23 60.92
N ARG A 627 -5.68 18.97 61.05
CA ARG A 627 -5.10 17.97 61.96
C ARG A 627 -3.61 17.74 61.75
N THR A 628 -3.14 17.78 60.50
CA THR A 628 -1.73 17.57 60.15
C THR A 628 -0.90 18.80 60.48
N LEU A 629 -1.47 20.00 60.35
CA LEU A 629 -0.84 21.25 60.78
C LEU A 629 -0.69 21.31 62.30
N VAL A 630 -1.75 21.01 63.06
CA VAL A 630 -1.72 20.97 64.53
C VAL A 630 -0.67 19.97 65.02
N ARG A 631 -0.63 18.76 64.44
CA ARG A 631 0.42 17.76 64.75
C ARG A 631 1.84 18.22 64.44
N ARG A 632 2.05 19.09 63.45
CA ARG A 632 3.36 19.66 63.09
C ARG A 632 3.76 20.87 63.92
N MET A 633 2.81 21.51 64.62
CA MET A 633 3.10 22.61 65.55
C MET A 633 3.31 22.11 66.98
N LEU A 634 2.76 20.93 67.31
CA LEU A 634 2.95 20.23 68.59
C LEU A 634 4.21 19.33 68.61
N ARG A 635 4.87 19.17 67.46
CA ARG A 635 6.22 18.61 67.32
C ARG A 635 7.16 19.76 67.03
#